data_AF-A0A523YHZ0-F1
#
_entry.id   AF-A0A523YHZ0-F1
#
_cell.length_a   1.000
_cell.length_b   1.000
_cell.length_c   1.000
_cell.angle_alpha   90.00
_cell.angle_beta   90.00
_cell.angle_gamma   90.00
#
_symmetry.space_group_name_H-M   'P 1'
#
loop_
_entity.id
_entity.type
_entity.pdbx_description
1 polymer ?
#
loop_
_entity_poly.entity_id
_entity_poly.type
_entity_poly.pdbx_seq_one_letter_code
_entity_poly.pdbx_strand_id
1 'polypeptide(L)'
;MKEAKTRCKKCNQLIMPNTPRYRTEDGSCYHDSVIKRCRPDSLDNIKDAVEDTETVAAKADPDAEDVDSIVEKVGSDAEDVDSDAEPGGEIDVKDVDLDASAVDTDVQNADPDVQNADPNVENVDAGDVTDTKLDDQAVDTEIEVDPVNVEGKIKMIPIRLRRDEFRFILVRGGDKRPIEEKWTTTANYTYDDPLLQKHLRAGGNYGVVGGFGNLVPVDVDIPAIREKVEKELPATFTVQTCSGNYHKYFIIPDLTAPIRLYDKNNKPVADVQGAGKQVVGPSCVAKNKQGTMGTYRVVENLAIATITEEQLKKVLEPWLVKTRAKEKYPKKDWTPLDTLSITDVVSLTKLTNRGIQYQGAHPVHGSTGGQNFSVNVQKNVWHCFRHSSGGGPLEWLAVDKGLIDCAEALPGCLQGDKFWEILEIAEKNVPGFKRADIVGKTDKNTGKKPVTQWLEEQRATRREENYQLACELMNEYQFLTTKDSEELWVYLDGLWRPEGTPVIKASVESAFQDEATVNRAKEVIGHIKRSTLTDRKIFNSRDNLINVGNGAIDFSHNPPEFIEHRPDHYFTYKLPVSYDPQARCPNIEQFLSDILDEIDVEFWIEWIGYHLCPEYPFHKFVIGFGTGRNGKSVLKSLMEAFLGKENVANISIQALNEDKFMVAQLHGKLGNLCGDLPKKLVRYTGVLKQLTGGDRLVAQHKRQHPFFFENTAKLTFFANELPPIEEDTLALWERLEVIPFLREFLEDDPEREVHILKSLTTPKELSGLLNLALEGLGRMLERGGISHTTATAEKREYYIRASSTEQAFFEQCVGIHGDEEILKGKFYDYYCAYCRKFGYSPSAPGSLTKKLNWWVPKEGGKVEKIRGYAPGSRTERPWIWKGIFMRCDEDDEEGRPRCKDKCFEEEKVKQTSIEISE
;
A
#
# COMPACT_ATOMS: atom_id res chain seq x y z
N MET A 1 12.49 -44.72 34.80
CA MET A 1 13.93 -45.10 34.82
C MET A 1 14.72 -43.90 35.32
N LYS A 2 15.61 -44.08 36.31
CA LYS A 2 16.49 -43.01 36.82
C LYS A 2 17.61 -42.79 35.81
N GLU A 3 17.58 -41.70 35.04
CA GLU A 3 18.70 -41.32 34.19
C GLU A 3 19.72 -40.47 34.98
N ALA A 4 20.96 -40.95 35.00
CA ALA A 4 22.07 -40.31 35.69
C ALA A 4 22.47 -39.01 34.95
N LYS A 5 22.16 -37.88 35.57
CA LYS A 5 22.57 -36.53 35.13
C LYS A 5 24.10 -36.42 35.16
N THR A 6 24.75 -36.42 33.99
CA THR A 6 26.20 -36.25 33.88
C THR A 6 26.51 -34.76 33.73
N ARG A 7 27.38 -34.21 34.60
CA ARG A 7 27.81 -32.80 34.59
C ARG A 7 29.19 -32.63 33.96
N CYS A 8 29.43 -31.50 33.29
CA CYS A 8 30.76 -31.17 32.76
C CYS A 8 31.76 -30.93 33.90
N LYS A 9 32.91 -31.63 33.92
CA LYS A 9 33.90 -31.50 35.01
C LYS A 9 34.61 -30.14 35.08
N LYS A 10 34.56 -29.32 34.03
CA LYS A 10 35.25 -28.00 33.96
C LYS A 10 34.35 -26.83 34.36
N CYS A 11 33.06 -26.85 34.00
CA CYS A 11 32.11 -25.76 34.31
C CYS A 11 30.89 -26.19 35.16
N ASN A 12 30.81 -27.47 35.52
CA ASN A 12 29.80 -28.06 36.40
C ASN A 12 28.32 -27.94 35.94
N GLN A 13 28.08 -27.61 34.67
CA GLN A 13 26.73 -27.56 34.07
C GLN A 13 26.20 -28.92 33.60
N LEU A 14 24.88 -29.03 33.51
CA LEU A 14 24.10 -30.21 33.12
C LEU A 14 24.12 -30.43 31.60
N ILE A 15 24.55 -31.61 31.14
CA ILE A 15 24.58 -31.95 29.72
C ILE A 15 23.32 -32.76 29.37
N MET A 16 22.51 -32.28 28.42
CA MET A 16 21.32 -32.99 27.92
C MET A 16 21.75 -34.16 27.00
N PRO A 17 21.02 -35.30 26.99
CA PRO A 17 21.29 -36.38 26.05
C PRO A 17 20.94 -35.96 24.61
N ASN A 18 21.82 -36.28 23.65
CA ASN A 18 21.72 -36.06 22.19
C ASN A 18 22.25 -34.73 21.58
N THR A 19 23.10 -33.96 22.26
CA THR A 19 23.83 -32.85 21.61
C THR A 19 25.05 -33.38 20.81
N PRO A 20 25.28 -32.97 19.54
CA PRO A 20 26.45 -33.39 18.78
C PRO A 20 27.75 -32.88 19.41
N ARG A 21 28.77 -33.73 19.52
CA ARG A 21 30.10 -33.34 20.02
C ARG A 21 30.98 -32.90 18.86
N TYR A 22 31.39 -31.64 18.83
CA TYR A 22 32.54 -31.19 18.04
C TYR A 22 33.72 -30.92 18.98
N ARG A 23 34.92 -31.34 18.58
CA ARG A 23 36.16 -31.19 19.34
C ARG A 23 37.09 -30.29 18.52
N THR A 24 37.46 -29.13 19.05
CA THR A 24 38.53 -28.27 18.50
C THR A 24 39.88 -28.68 19.09
N GLU A 25 40.98 -28.39 18.39
CA GLU A 25 42.35 -28.79 18.75
C GLU A 25 42.91 -28.09 20.02
N ASP A 26 42.25 -27.04 20.51
CA ASP A 26 42.62 -26.25 21.70
C ASP A 26 41.87 -26.65 22.98
N GLY A 27 40.88 -27.55 22.91
CA GLY A 27 40.19 -28.10 24.07
C GLY A 27 39.22 -27.16 24.79
N SER A 28 38.74 -26.09 24.14
CA SER A 28 37.64 -25.24 24.61
C SER A 28 36.27 -25.84 24.23
N CYS A 29 35.24 -25.68 25.09
CA CYS A 29 33.92 -26.31 24.91
C CYS A 29 32.86 -25.23 24.69
N TYR A 30 32.30 -25.13 23.48
CA TYR A 30 31.11 -24.33 23.21
C TYR A 30 29.86 -25.20 23.29
N HIS A 31 28.91 -24.80 24.13
CA HIS A 31 27.51 -25.24 24.05
C HIS A 31 26.74 -24.12 23.35
N ASP A 32 26.01 -24.46 22.30
CA ASP A 32 25.32 -23.53 21.36
C ASP A 32 24.10 -22.81 21.97
N SER A 33 24.07 -22.71 23.29
CA SER A 33 23.07 -21.97 24.05
C SER A 33 23.82 -21.13 25.07
N VAL A 34 24.06 -19.85 24.71
CA VAL A 34 24.38 -18.66 25.54
C VAL A 34 25.43 -17.82 24.81
N ILE A 35 24.97 -16.82 24.05
CA ILE A 35 25.73 -15.56 23.89
C ILE A 35 25.06 -14.56 24.82
N LYS A 36 25.60 -14.41 26.03
CA LYS A 36 25.39 -13.23 26.85
C LYS A 36 26.29 -12.13 26.28
N ARG A 37 25.69 -10.98 25.95
CA ARG A 37 26.37 -9.72 25.63
C ARG A 37 27.27 -9.32 26.80
N CYS A 38 28.58 -9.33 26.60
CA CYS A 38 29.51 -8.55 27.41
C CYS A 38 29.95 -7.35 26.57
N ARG A 39 29.65 -6.14 27.06
CA ARG A 39 30.32 -4.90 26.63
C ARG A 39 31.80 -5.00 27.04
N PRO A 40 32.76 -4.70 26.16
CA PRO A 40 34.13 -4.41 26.58
C PRO A 40 34.27 -2.91 26.82
N ASP A 41 34.54 -2.54 28.07
CA ASP A 41 35.15 -1.24 28.38
C ASP A 41 36.59 -1.21 27.84
N SER A 42 36.94 -0.06 27.25
CA SER A 42 38.30 0.41 26.90
C SER A 42 39.18 -0.52 26.03
N LEU A 43 39.27 -0.16 24.75
CA LEU A 43 40.37 -0.51 23.84
C LEU A 43 41.59 0.35 24.17
N ASP A 44 42.34 -0.02 25.19
CA ASP A 44 43.75 0.31 25.35
C ASP A 44 44.41 -0.88 26.04
N ASN A 45 45.56 -1.33 25.53
CA ASN A 45 46.36 -2.50 25.95
C ASN A 45 46.11 -3.82 25.19
N ILE A 46 46.32 -3.81 23.87
CA ILE A 46 46.97 -4.95 23.21
C ILE A 46 48.07 -4.41 22.28
N LYS A 47 49.15 -3.94 22.88
CA LYS A 47 50.49 -4.00 22.30
C LYS A 47 51.42 -4.54 23.37
N ASP A 48 52.20 -5.53 22.97
CA ASP A 48 53.34 -6.11 23.67
C ASP A 48 53.01 -7.19 24.71
N ALA A 49 52.82 -8.42 24.20
CA ALA A 49 53.05 -9.65 24.94
C ALA A 49 53.93 -10.59 24.11
N VAL A 50 55.24 -10.39 24.19
CA VAL A 50 56.30 -11.36 23.84
C VAL A 50 57.40 -11.19 24.89
N GLU A 51 57.74 -12.32 25.56
CA GLU A 51 58.93 -12.53 26.41
C GLU A 51 58.96 -11.72 27.72
N ASP A 52 59.39 -12.19 28.89
CA ASP A 52 59.92 -13.46 29.35
C ASP A 52 59.91 -13.41 30.90
N THR A 53 59.76 -14.57 31.52
CA THR A 53 60.31 -15.03 32.81
C THR A 53 60.47 -14.10 34.05
N GLU A 54 60.10 -14.73 35.18
CA GLU A 54 60.81 -14.73 36.49
C GLU A 54 60.43 -13.73 37.60
N THR A 55 59.90 -14.33 38.70
CA THR A 55 60.23 -14.05 40.13
C THR A 55 59.79 -12.69 40.73
N VAL A 56 59.48 -12.48 42.01
CA VAL A 56 59.37 -13.22 43.27
C VAL A 56 58.82 -12.19 44.28
N ALA A 57 57.95 -12.62 45.22
CA ALA A 57 57.70 -12.03 46.56
C ALA A 57 57.25 -10.55 46.68
N ALA A 58 56.60 -10.07 47.73
CA ALA A 58 55.86 -10.58 48.88
C ALA A 58 55.35 -9.34 49.66
N LYS A 59 54.38 -9.56 50.57
CA LYS A 59 53.99 -8.69 51.70
C LYS A 59 53.18 -7.43 51.33
N ALA A 60 52.26 -6.93 52.13
CA ALA A 60 51.49 -7.35 53.32
C ALA A 60 50.49 -6.18 53.49
N ASP A 61 49.17 -6.43 53.51
CA ASP A 61 48.31 -6.35 54.72
C ASP A 61 47.85 -4.92 55.06
N PRO A 62 46.73 -4.69 55.79
CA PRO A 62 45.53 -4.08 55.23
C PRO A 62 45.00 -2.93 56.12
N ASP A 63 43.73 -2.57 55.90
CA ASP A 63 42.81 -1.86 56.81
C ASP A 63 42.98 -0.35 56.99
N ALA A 64 41.98 0.38 56.46
CA ALA A 64 41.42 1.55 57.11
C ALA A 64 39.93 1.69 56.76
N GLU A 65 39.12 1.40 57.77
CA GLU A 65 37.70 1.66 57.92
C GLU A 65 37.43 3.17 58.17
N ASP A 66 36.38 3.68 57.51
CA ASP A 66 35.22 4.37 58.11
C ASP A 66 35.21 5.88 58.47
N VAL A 67 33.98 6.42 58.32
CA VAL A 67 33.30 7.59 58.94
C VAL A 67 33.31 9.02 58.29
N ASP A 68 32.06 9.49 58.11
CA ASP A 68 31.49 10.82 57.80
C ASP A 68 32.14 12.10 58.39
N SER A 69 31.97 13.25 57.70
CA SER A 69 31.24 14.46 58.21
C SER A 69 31.57 15.80 57.48
N ILE A 70 30.59 16.75 57.54
CA ILE A 70 30.69 18.24 57.59
C ILE A 70 30.14 19.09 56.41
N VAL A 71 29.49 20.18 56.83
CA VAL A 71 28.61 21.20 56.22
C VAL A 71 29.30 22.60 56.14
N GLU A 72 28.88 23.46 55.18
CA GLU A 72 29.05 24.95 55.06
C GLU A 72 30.47 25.55 54.89
N LYS A 73 30.76 26.67 54.16
CA LYS A 73 30.10 28.01 54.07
C LYS A 73 30.77 28.98 53.04
N VAL A 74 30.17 30.18 52.87
CA VAL A 74 30.65 31.52 52.32
C VAL A 74 30.43 31.77 50.81
N GLY A 75 29.88 32.88 50.27
CA GLY A 75 29.35 34.21 50.71
C GLY A 75 29.15 35.09 49.43
N SER A 76 28.00 35.75 49.20
CA SER A 76 27.60 37.16 49.50
C SER A 76 27.91 38.25 48.44
N ASP A 77 26.82 38.84 47.90
CA ASP A 77 26.47 40.27 47.68
C ASP A 77 26.79 41.11 46.39
N ALA A 78 25.80 42.00 46.12
CA ALA A 78 25.65 43.19 45.24
C ALA A 78 25.11 42.95 43.80
N GLU A 79 24.12 43.66 43.23
CA GLU A 79 23.46 44.95 43.54
C GLU A 79 22.14 45.13 42.74
N ASP A 80 21.23 45.97 43.26
CA ASP A 80 19.88 46.33 42.79
C ASP A 80 19.81 47.29 41.57
N VAL A 81 18.73 47.23 40.76
CA VAL A 81 18.03 48.40 40.18
C VAL A 81 16.54 48.08 39.96
N ASP A 82 15.67 48.84 40.65
CA ASP A 82 14.21 48.97 40.47
C ASP A 82 13.84 49.80 39.22
N SER A 83 12.67 49.53 38.60
CA SER A 83 11.60 50.54 38.38
C SER A 83 10.42 50.00 37.53
N ASP A 84 9.25 49.96 38.18
CA ASP A 84 7.94 50.49 37.74
C ASP A 84 7.38 50.21 36.33
N ALA A 85 6.27 49.46 36.28
CA ALA A 85 4.90 49.98 36.05
C ALA A 85 3.98 48.94 35.39
N GLU A 86 2.78 48.79 35.95
CA GLU A 86 1.67 47.89 35.59
C GLU A 86 0.84 48.35 34.34
N PRO A 87 -0.45 47.98 34.14
CA PRO A 87 -0.93 46.84 33.34
C PRO A 87 -1.99 47.23 32.28
N GLY A 88 -2.50 46.25 31.53
CA GLY A 88 -3.86 46.27 30.97
C GLY A 88 -4.05 46.88 29.57
N GLY A 89 -4.98 46.29 28.80
CA GLY A 89 -5.46 46.85 27.54
C GLY A 89 -6.17 45.85 26.62
N GLU A 90 -7.40 45.48 26.98
CA GLU A 90 -8.45 45.06 26.04
C GLU A 90 -8.59 46.06 24.87
N ILE A 91 -8.81 45.58 23.65
CA ILE A 91 -9.81 46.15 22.74
C ILE A 91 -10.50 45.02 21.97
N ASP A 92 -11.79 44.90 22.24
CA ASP A 92 -12.84 44.12 21.58
C ASP A 92 -13.48 44.95 20.44
N VAL A 93 -14.43 44.35 19.70
CA VAL A 93 -15.54 44.98 18.92
C VAL A 93 -15.20 45.36 17.45
N LYS A 94 -15.89 44.93 16.38
CA LYS A 94 -17.17 44.21 16.18
C LYS A 94 -17.36 43.81 14.69
N ASP A 95 -18.17 42.75 14.52
CA ASP A 95 -19.30 42.53 13.60
C ASP A 95 -19.18 42.94 12.12
N VAL A 96 -19.53 42.03 11.20
CA VAL A 96 -20.91 41.91 10.65
C VAL A 96 -21.16 40.48 10.15
N ASP A 97 -22.27 39.92 10.62
CA ASP A 97 -22.94 38.67 10.22
C ASP A 97 -23.32 38.60 8.73
N LEU A 98 -23.61 37.39 8.23
CA LEU A 98 -24.96 36.98 7.76
C LEU A 98 -24.88 35.68 6.95
N ASP A 99 -25.22 34.60 7.66
CA ASP A 99 -26.27 33.63 7.36
C ASP A 99 -26.74 33.34 5.91
N ALA A 100 -26.73 32.03 5.65
CA ALA A 100 -27.89 31.19 5.36
C ALA A 100 -28.42 30.96 3.93
N SER A 101 -28.68 29.67 3.73
CA SER A 101 -29.81 29.04 3.01
C SER A 101 -29.74 29.02 1.48
N ALA A 102 -29.65 27.81 0.90
CA ALA A 102 -30.77 27.01 0.35
C ALA A 102 -31.34 27.65 -0.93
N VAL A 103 -31.46 26.93 -2.04
CA VAL A 103 -32.64 26.14 -2.48
C VAL A 103 -32.13 25.31 -3.69
N ASP A 104 -32.20 23.98 -3.68
CA ASP A 104 -33.32 23.17 -4.23
C ASP A 104 -33.55 23.45 -5.73
N THR A 105 -33.62 22.53 -6.69
CA THR A 105 -34.37 21.27 -6.78
C THR A 105 -34.09 20.65 -8.16
N ASP A 106 -34.16 19.32 -8.28
CA ASP A 106 -34.90 18.50 -9.28
C ASP A 106 -34.85 18.83 -10.80
N VAL A 107 -35.05 17.93 -11.77
CA VAL A 107 -35.31 16.50 -11.94
C VAL A 107 -35.25 16.26 -13.46
N GLN A 108 -34.65 15.15 -13.86
CA GLN A 108 -35.00 14.23 -14.95
C GLN A 108 -35.56 14.69 -16.33
N ASN A 109 -35.00 14.00 -17.34
CA ASN A 109 -35.63 13.34 -18.50
C ASN A 109 -35.91 14.10 -19.83
N ALA A 110 -35.43 13.42 -20.89
CA ALA A 110 -36.05 13.15 -22.20
C ALA A 110 -35.62 13.98 -23.45
N ASP A 111 -34.99 13.23 -24.37
CA ASP A 111 -34.90 13.34 -25.85
C ASP A 111 -36.28 13.56 -26.55
N PRO A 112 -36.44 13.72 -27.89
CA PRO A 112 -35.47 13.91 -29.01
C PRO A 112 -35.93 14.90 -30.13
N ASP A 113 -35.19 14.91 -31.26
CA ASP A 113 -35.62 15.07 -32.68
C ASP A 113 -35.44 16.40 -33.50
N VAL A 114 -34.47 16.32 -34.42
CA VAL A 114 -34.43 16.60 -35.89
C VAL A 114 -35.49 17.52 -36.55
N GLN A 115 -35.05 18.53 -37.35
CA GLN A 115 -35.29 18.67 -38.82
C GLN A 115 -35.06 20.09 -39.41
N ASN A 116 -34.20 20.13 -40.45
CA ASN A 116 -34.32 20.79 -41.77
C ASN A 116 -34.54 22.31 -42.01
N ALA A 117 -33.60 22.85 -42.80
CA ALA A 117 -33.75 23.59 -44.07
C ALA A 117 -33.87 25.13 -44.14
N ASP A 118 -32.95 25.68 -44.95
CA ASP A 118 -32.76 26.99 -45.63
C ASP A 118 -33.93 27.37 -46.60
N PRO A 119 -34.00 28.50 -47.37
CA PRO A 119 -33.04 29.61 -47.62
C PRO A 119 -33.60 31.06 -47.92
N ASN A 120 -32.68 31.96 -48.32
CA ASN A 120 -32.78 33.17 -49.19
C ASN A 120 -32.94 34.59 -48.57
N VAL A 121 -32.42 35.72 -49.08
CA VAL A 121 -31.37 36.22 -50.04
C VAL A 121 -31.44 37.78 -49.98
N GLU A 122 -30.41 38.50 -50.49
CA GLU A 122 -30.35 39.89 -51.02
C GLU A 122 -29.48 40.92 -50.25
N ASN A 123 -28.74 41.89 -50.84
CA ASN A 123 -27.91 42.04 -52.05
C ASN A 123 -27.31 43.49 -52.07
N VAL A 124 -26.02 43.66 -52.42
CA VAL A 124 -25.29 44.81 -53.13
C VAL A 124 -25.47 46.31 -52.71
N ASP A 125 -24.62 47.32 -52.94
CA ASP A 125 -23.34 47.58 -53.66
C ASP A 125 -22.74 49.00 -53.33
N ALA A 126 -21.46 49.21 -53.71
CA ALA A 126 -20.72 50.44 -54.17
C ALA A 126 -20.67 51.76 -53.31
N GLY A 127 -19.62 52.60 -53.23
CA GLY A 127 -18.29 52.77 -53.85
C GLY A 127 -17.85 54.29 -53.88
N ASP A 128 -16.54 54.60 -53.86
CA ASP A 128 -15.78 55.88 -54.16
C ASP A 128 -15.02 56.58 -52.98
N VAL A 129 -13.84 57.24 -53.07
CA VAL A 129 -12.84 57.61 -54.11
C VAL A 129 -11.50 57.99 -53.40
N THR A 130 -10.41 57.94 -54.19
CA THR A 130 -8.96 58.14 -54.01
C THR A 130 -8.42 59.48 -53.46
N ASP A 131 -7.18 59.52 -52.90
CA ASP A 131 -6.02 60.25 -53.51
C ASP A 131 -4.62 60.03 -52.84
N THR A 132 -3.63 59.65 -53.67
CA THR A 132 -2.16 59.92 -53.80
C THR A 132 -1.22 60.29 -52.61
N LYS A 133 0.11 59.98 -52.51
CA LYS A 133 1.21 59.68 -53.49
C LYS A 133 2.55 59.25 -52.78
N LEU A 134 3.39 58.46 -53.51
CA LEU A 134 4.88 58.35 -53.58
C LEU A 134 5.69 57.79 -52.39
N ASP A 135 6.80 57.06 -52.53
CA ASP A 135 7.42 56.20 -53.57
C ASP A 135 8.67 55.55 -52.90
N ASP A 136 9.01 54.32 -53.29
CA ASP A 136 10.36 53.78 -53.55
C ASP A 136 10.58 52.30 -53.15
N GLN A 137 11.30 51.64 -54.05
CA GLN A 137 11.28 50.23 -54.43
C GLN A 137 12.11 49.30 -53.53
N ALA A 138 11.70 48.02 -53.39
CA ALA A 138 12.52 46.86 -53.79
C ALA A 138 11.90 45.48 -53.42
N VAL A 139 11.57 44.73 -54.49
CA VAL A 139 11.66 43.27 -54.69
C VAL A 139 10.61 42.35 -54.03
N ASP A 140 9.67 41.94 -54.89
CA ASP A 140 8.69 40.87 -54.72
C ASP A 140 9.31 39.50 -54.38
N THR A 141 8.68 38.79 -53.44
CA THR A 141 8.41 37.36 -53.57
C THR A 141 7.04 37.08 -52.97
N GLU A 142 6.12 36.63 -53.82
CA GLU A 142 4.73 36.31 -53.52
C GLU A 142 4.61 35.27 -52.38
N ILE A 143 3.82 35.58 -51.36
CA ILE A 143 3.44 34.64 -50.30
C ILE A 143 2.19 33.89 -50.78
N GLU A 144 2.35 32.61 -51.14
CA GLU A 144 1.21 31.70 -51.36
C GLU A 144 0.36 31.59 -50.08
N VAL A 145 -0.89 32.02 -50.18
CA VAL A 145 -1.91 31.84 -49.14
C VAL A 145 -2.54 30.45 -49.33
N ASP A 146 -2.47 29.57 -48.32
CA ASP A 146 -3.04 28.22 -48.37
C ASP A 146 -4.55 28.29 -48.76
N PRO A 147 -5.03 27.53 -49.77
CA PRO A 147 -6.44 27.52 -50.15
C PRO A 147 -7.28 26.88 -49.03
N VAL A 148 -8.28 27.61 -48.57
CA VAL A 148 -9.30 27.11 -47.64
C VAL A 148 -10.07 25.99 -48.35
N ASN A 149 -9.85 24.74 -47.94
CA ASN A 149 -10.61 23.60 -48.47
C ASN A 149 -12.00 23.57 -47.80
N VAL A 150 -13.03 23.91 -48.58
CA VAL A 150 -14.42 24.13 -48.16
C VAL A 150 -15.19 22.81 -47.89
N GLU A 151 -14.58 21.62 -48.04
CA GLU A 151 -15.30 20.34 -47.87
C GLU A 151 -14.68 19.31 -46.89
N GLY A 152 -13.71 19.71 -46.06
CA GLY A 152 -13.37 18.96 -44.83
C GLY A 152 -12.91 17.49 -44.94
N LYS A 153 -12.58 16.98 -46.13
CA LYS A 153 -12.24 15.55 -46.34
C LYS A 153 -10.75 15.24 -46.53
N ILE A 154 -9.88 16.22 -46.77
CA ILE A 154 -8.45 15.98 -47.00
C ILE A 154 -7.63 16.74 -45.96
N LYS A 155 -6.88 16.00 -45.13
CA LYS A 155 -5.92 16.56 -44.17
C LYS A 155 -4.66 16.97 -44.92
N MET A 156 -4.31 18.25 -44.89
CA MET A 156 -3.06 18.76 -45.46
C MET A 156 -2.16 19.31 -44.37
N ILE A 157 -0.85 19.11 -44.55
CA ILE A 157 0.18 19.73 -43.72
C ILE A 157 0.23 21.22 -44.11
N PRO A 158 0.09 22.18 -43.18
CA PRO A 158 0.14 23.61 -43.48
C PRO A 158 1.47 24.03 -44.09
N ILE A 159 1.47 25.05 -44.95
CA ILE A 159 2.67 25.51 -45.67
C ILE A 159 3.84 25.83 -44.72
N ARG A 160 3.56 26.36 -43.52
CA ARG A 160 4.56 26.67 -42.49
C ARG A 160 5.33 25.45 -41.98
N LEU A 161 4.76 24.26 -42.10
CA LEU A 161 5.40 22.99 -41.74
C LEU A 161 5.98 22.23 -42.95
N ARG A 162 5.79 22.71 -44.20
CA ARG A 162 6.32 22.06 -45.41
C ARG A 162 7.78 22.44 -45.65
N ARG A 163 8.66 21.98 -44.76
CA ARG A 163 10.11 22.17 -44.86
C ARG A 163 10.81 20.83 -45.00
N ASP A 164 11.82 20.77 -45.89
CA ASP A 164 12.56 19.55 -46.20
C ASP A 164 13.30 18.97 -45.01
N GLU A 165 13.62 19.80 -44.00
CA GLU A 165 14.31 19.35 -42.80
C GLU A 165 13.36 18.74 -41.77
N PHE A 166 12.05 19.01 -41.86
CA PHE A 166 11.06 18.51 -40.90
C PHE A 166 10.64 17.07 -41.23
N ARG A 167 10.23 16.35 -40.18
CA ARG A 167 9.81 14.96 -40.30
C ARG A 167 8.44 14.74 -39.70
N PHE A 168 7.69 13.88 -40.37
CA PHE A 168 6.32 13.52 -40.03
C PHE A 168 6.16 12.02 -39.91
N ILE A 169 5.16 11.59 -39.15
CA ILE A 169 4.89 10.17 -38.89
C ILE A 169 3.43 9.85 -39.10
N LEU A 170 3.15 8.60 -39.44
CA LEU A 170 1.78 8.11 -39.60
C LEU A 170 1.14 7.90 -38.22
N VAL A 171 0.03 8.57 -37.95
CA VAL A 171 -0.74 8.43 -36.71
C VAL A 171 -2.12 7.87 -37.04
N ARG A 172 -2.62 6.97 -36.19
CA ARG A 172 -3.94 6.37 -36.39
C ARG A 172 -5.04 7.45 -36.35
N GLY A 173 -5.97 7.40 -37.29
CA GLY A 173 -7.12 8.30 -37.31
C GLY A 173 -7.95 8.19 -36.01
N GLY A 174 -8.27 9.33 -35.39
CA GLY A 174 -9.02 9.38 -34.14
C GLY A 174 -8.23 9.09 -32.86
N ASP A 175 -6.93 8.80 -32.97
CA ASP A 175 -6.02 8.55 -31.85
C ASP A 175 -4.77 9.44 -31.96
N LYS A 176 -3.89 9.37 -30.95
CA LYS A 176 -2.62 10.11 -30.85
C LYS A 176 -1.38 9.20 -31.02
N ARG A 177 -1.59 7.89 -31.25
CA ARG A 177 -0.51 6.89 -31.28
C ARG A 177 0.12 6.74 -32.67
N PRO A 178 1.46 6.75 -32.76
CA PRO A 178 2.19 6.37 -33.98
C PRO A 178 1.82 4.96 -34.44
N ILE A 179 1.78 4.74 -35.76
CA ILE A 179 1.49 3.42 -36.36
C ILE A 179 2.75 2.54 -36.41
N GLU A 180 3.93 3.14 -36.57
CA GLU A 180 5.17 2.43 -36.89
C GLU A 180 6.18 2.45 -35.73
N GLU A 181 6.81 1.31 -35.40
CA GLU A 181 7.62 1.15 -34.17
C GLU A 181 8.99 1.86 -34.18
N LYS A 182 9.47 2.38 -35.32
CA LYS A 182 10.77 3.07 -35.49
C LYS A 182 10.64 4.50 -35.99
N TRP A 183 9.54 5.15 -35.63
CA TRP A 183 9.17 6.48 -36.12
C TRP A 183 10.17 7.59 -35.71
N THR A 184 10.90 7.41 -34.62
CA THR A 184 11.93 8.36 -34.16
C THR A 184 13.22 8.30 -34.98
N THR A 185 13.46 7.25 -35.77
CA THR A 185 14.73 7.04 -36.48
C THR A 185 14.57 6.84 -37.98
N THR A 186 13.76 5.85 -38.40
CA THR A 186 13.75 5.38 -39.80
C THR A 186 12.37 5.42 -40.44
N ALA A 187 11.29 5.38 -39.66
CA ALA A 187 9.91 5.41 -40.15
C ALA A 187 9.32 6.82 -39.98
N ASN A 188 9.98 7.80 -40.59
CA ASN A 188 9.51 9.18 -40.65
C ASN A 188 9.76 9.76 -42.04
N TYR A 189 8.95 10.74 -42.41
CA TYR A 189 8.71 11.11 -43.79
C TYR A 189 8.83 12.62 -43.97
N THR A 190 9.26 13.05 -45.16
CA THR A 190 9.11 14.45 -45.59
C THR A 190 7.64 14.77 -45.81
N TYR A 191 7.28 16.06 -45.89
CA TYR A 191 5.89 16.46 -46.02
C TYR A 191 5.23 15.98 -47.32
N ASP A 192 6.02 15.73 -48.37
CA ASP A 192 5.60 15.33 -49.72
C ASP A 192 5.71 13.81 -49.97
N ASP A 193 6.13 13.03 -48.97
CA ASP A 193 6.35 11.59 -49.12
C ASP A 193 5.06 10.88 -49.59
N PRO A 194 5.13 10.01 -50.62
CA PRO A 194 3.96 9.33 -51.17
C PRO A 194 3.17 8.51 -50.15
N LEU A 195 3.83 7.89 -49.18
CA LEU A 195 3.18 7.07 -48.15
C LEU A 195 2.42 7.94 -47.16
N LEU A 196 3.02 9.04 -46.71
CA LEU A 196 2.37 10.03 -45.87
C LEU A 196 1.16 10.66 -46.56
N GLN A 197 1.33 11.08 -47.82
CA GLN A 197 0.25 11.67 -48.62
C GLN A 197 -0.91 10.70 -48.84
N LYS A 198 -0.61 9.42 -49.11
CA LYS A 198 -1.63 8.36 -49.21
C LYS A 198 -2.39 8.18 -47.90
N HIS A 199 -1.70 8.18 -46.77
CA HIS A 199 -2.30 8.04 -45.43
C HIS A 199 -3.22 9.22 -45.08
N LEU A 200 -2.80 10.45 -45.38
CA LEU A 200 -3.59 11.66 -45.15
C LEU A 200 -4.87 11.70 -45.99
N ARG A 201 -4.79 11.30 -47.26
CA ARG A 201 -5.96 11.17 -48.15
C ARG A 201 -6.94 10.09 -47.69
N ALA A 202 -6.45 9.06 -47.01
CA ALA A 202 -7.28 8.03 -46.39
C ALA A 202 -7.91 8.47 -45.05
N GLY A 203 -7.73 9.73 -44.64
CA GLY A 203 -8.27 10.28 -43.39
C GLY A 203 -7.40 10.00 -42.15
N GLY A 204 -6.19 9.46 -42.33
CA GLY A 204 -5.22 9.23 -41.26
C GLY A 204 -4.76 10.52 -40.57
N ASN A 205 -4.39 10.44 -39.29
CA ASN A 205 -3.72 11.56 -38.61
C ASN A 205 -2.22 11.53 -38.93
N TYR A 206 -1.52 12.63 -38.67
CA TYR A 206 -0.06 12.66 -38.71
C TYR A 206 0.51 13.31 -37.46
N GLY A 207 1.74 12.93 -37.13
CA GLY A 207 2.53 13.52 -36.07
C GLY A 207 3.63 14.41 -36.64
N VAL A 208 3.88 15.55 -36.01
CA VAL A 208 5.03 16.42 -36.27
C VAL A 208 6.14 16.03 -35.29
N VAL A 209 7.30 15.63 -35.81
CA VAL A 209 8.41 15.14 -34.99
C VAL A 209 9.33 16.29 -34.57
N GLY A 210 9.56 16.41 -33.26
CA GLY A 210 10.49 17.39 -32.70
C GLY A 210 11.96 17.00 -32.93
N GLY A 211 12.82 18.00 -33.04
CA GLY A 211 14.28 17.89 -33.23
C GLY A 211 14.75 17.84 -34.68
N PHE A 212 13.89 17.48 -35.64
CA PHE A 212 14.23 17.54 -37.07
C PHE A 212 14.10 18.99 -37.58
N GLY A 213 15.13 19.48 -38.27
CA GLY A 213 15.22 20.89 -38.67
C GLY A 213 15.24 21.88 -37.49
N ASN A 214 15.67 21.41 -36.30
CA ASN A 214 15.64 22.15 -35.04
C ASN A 214 14.23 22.58 -34.60
N LEU A 215 13.18 21.93 -35.12
CA LEU A 215 11.79 22.22 -34.77
C LEU A 215 11.45 21.72 -33.37
N VAL A 216 10.89 22.58 -32.54
CA VAL A 216 10.50 22.27 -31.16
C VAL A 216 9.05 22.69 -30.94
N PRO A 217 8.11 21.72 -30.96
CA PRO A 217 6.75 21.96 -30.51
C PRO A 217 6.70 22.07 -28.98
N VAL A 218 6.29 23.23 -28.48
CA VAL A 218 6.04 23.45 -27.05
C VAL A 218 4.57 23.08 -26.78
N ASP A 219 4.36 21.92 -26.17
CA ASP A 219 3.05 21.39 -25.76
C ASP A 219 2.98 21.40 -24.23
N VAL A 220 2.35 22.43 -23.66
CA VAL A 220 2.27 22.61 -22.22
C VAL A 220 0.83 22.72 -21.76
N ASP A 221 0.41 21.73 -20.97
CA ASP A 221 -0.95 21.60 -20.42
C ASP A 221 -1.19 22.44 -19.15
N ILE A 222 -0.17 23.13 -18.62
CA ILE A 222 -0.23 23.86 -17.34
C ILE A 222 -0.47 25.35 -17.58
N PRO A 223 -1.57 25.93 -17.05
CA PRO A 223 -1.94 27.34 -17.29
C PRO A 223 -0.84 28.35 -16.99
N ALA A 224 -0.15 28.22 -15.85
CA ALA A 224 0.89 29.16 -15.43
C ALA A 224 2.12 29.19 -16.35
N ILE A 225 2.46 28.04 -16.97
CA ILE A 225 3.58 27.96 -17.92
C ILE A 225 3.16 28.53 -19.27
N ARG A 226 1.93 28.23 -19.69
CA ARG A 226 1.33 28.74 -20.93
C ARG A 226 1.31 30.26 -20.96
N GLU A 227 0.84 30.89 -19.89
CA GLU A 227 0.79 32.36 -19.77
C GLU A 227 2.18 32.99 -19.93
N LYS A 228 3.20 32.41 -19.29
CA LYS A 228 4.59 32.88 -19.43
C LYS A 228 5.15 32.71 -20.84
N VAL A 229 4.93 31.55 -21.46
CA VAL A 229 5.35 31.29 -22.84
C VAL A 229 4.68 32.28 -23.80
N GLU A 230 3.41 32.60 -23.58
CA GLU A 230 2.66 33.54 -24.42
C GLU A 230 3.08 34.99 -24.23
N LYS A 231 3.49 35.38 -23.01
CA LYS A 231 3.89 36.74 -22.68
C LYS A 231 5.36 37.05 -23.01
N GLU A 232 6.25 36.07 -22.85
CA GLU A 232 7.70 36.29 -22.85
C GLU A 232 8.44 35.74 -24.09
N LEU A 233 7.82 34.85 -24.88
CA LEU A 233 8.38 34.38 -26.16
C LEU A 233 7.70 35.07 -27.35
N PRO A 234 8.40 35.22 -28.50
CA PRO A 234 7.81 35.82 -29.68
C PRO A 234 6.62 35.01 -30.19
N ALA A 235 5.62 35.72 -30.75
CA ALA A 235 4.50 35.10 -31.44
C ALA A 235 5.00 34.21 -32.59
N THR A 236 4.33 33.08 -32.80
CA THR A 236 4.82 32.07 -33.73
C THR A 236 3.69 31.22 -34.30
N PHE A 237 4.00 30.23 -35.13
CA PHE A 237 3.01 29.30 -35.64
C PHE A 237 2.36 28.54 -34.47
N THR A 238 1.05 28.71 -34.27
CA THR A 238 0.32 28.18 -33.12
C THR A 238 -0.87 27.33 -33.57
N VAL A 239 -1.00 26.15 -32.97
CA VAL A 239 -2.09 25.20 -33.20
C VAL A 239 -2.85 24.94 -31.91
N GLN A 240 -4.16 25.18 -31.90
CA GLN A 240 -5.05 24.76 -30.82
C GLN A 240 -5.30 23.26 -30.87
N THR A 241 -5.18 22.61 -29.71
CA THR A 241 -5.40 21.19 -29.50
C THR A 241 -6.87 20.88 -29.25
N CYS A 242 -7.25 19.60 -29.37
CA CYS A 242 -8.61 19.11 -29.08
C CYS A 242 -9.07 19.35 -27.62
N SER A 243 -8.15 19.68 -26.70
CA SER A 243 -8.45 19.95 -25.28
C SER A 243 -8.51 21.45 -24.95
N GLY A 244 -8.38 22.34 -25.94
CA GLY A 244 -8.36 23.80 -25.73
C GLY A 244 -6.99 24.40 -25.37
N ASN A 245 -5.93 23.57 -25.31
CA ASN A 245 -4.53 24.00 -25.14
C ASN A 245 -3.87 24.33 -26.48
N TYR A 246 -2.62 24.79 -26.49
CA TYR A 246 -1.88 25.16 -27.71
C TYR A 246 -0.58 24.38 -27.87
N HIS A 247 -0.27 23.96 -29.10
CA HIS A 247 1.09 23.67 -29.55
C HIS A 247 1.68 24.94 -30.18
N LYS A 248 2.74 25.51 -29.60
CA LYS A 248 3.51 26.61 -30.20
C LYS A 248 4.81 26.06 -30.80
N TYR A 249 5.08 26.35 -32.07
CA TYR A 249 6.22 25.78 -32.79
C TYR A 249 7.36 26.79 -32.85
N PHE A 250 8.56 26.39 -32.44
CA PHE A 250 9.77 27.23 -32.51
C PHE A 250 10.90 26.50 -33.24
N ILE A 251 11.85 27.26 -33.79
CA ILE A 251 13.15 26.74 -34.23
C ILE A 251 14.16 27.05 -33.12
N ILE A 252 14.79 26.02 -32.55
CA ILE A 252 15.76 26.16 -31.45
C ILE A 252 17.03 25.36 -31.77
N PRO A 253 17.99 25.97 -32.50
CA PRO A 253 19.15 25.25 -33.04
C PRO A 253 20.07 24.63 -31.99
N ASP A 254 20.13 25.21 -30.80
CA ASP A 254 20.98 24.82 -29.68
C ASP A 254 20.31 23.81 -28.73
N LEU A 255 19.03 23.48 -28.92
CA LEU A 255 18.32 22.52 -28.08
C LEU A 255 18.66 21.07 -28.49
N THR A 256 19.61 20.47 -27.79
CA THR A 256 20.12 19.12 -28.10
C THR A 256 19.33 17.96 -27.47
N ALA A 257 18.42 18.24 -26.52
CA ALA A 257 17.61 17.23 -25.82
C ALA A 257 16.25 17.81 -25.36
N PRO A 258 15.21 16.98 -25.18
CA PRO A 258 13.93 17.43 -24.62
C PRO A 258 14.08 17.94 -23.18
N ILE A 259 13.33 18.99 -22.83
CA ILE A 259 13.32 19.57 -21.48
C ILE A 259 12.11 19.05 -20.72
N ARG A 260 12.34 18.45 -19.55
CA ARG A 260 11.27 18.04 -18.63
C ARG A 260 11.09 19.07 -17.52
N LEU A 261 9.84 19.43 -17.26
CA LEU A 261 9.43 20.44 -16.28
C LEU A 261 8.87 19.75 -15.03
N TYR A 262 9.11 20.36 -13.87
CA TYR A 262 8.77 19.83 -12.55
C TYR A 262 7.99 20.85 -11.72
N ASP A 263 7.13 20.37 -10.81
CA ASP A 263 6.50 21.22 -9.80
C ASP A 263 7.41 21.45 -8.58
N LYS A 264 6.91 22.25 -7.62
CA LYS A 264 7.56 22.54 -6.34
C LYS A 264 7.93 21.31 -5.50
N ASN A 265 7.37 20.14 -5.80
CA ASN A 265 7.61 18.89 -5.09
C ASN A 265 8.49 17.92 -5.92
N ASN A 266 9.16 18.39 -6.97
CA ASN A 266 9.95 17.58 -7.90
C ASN A 266 9.15 16.48 -8.64
N LYS A 267 7.84 16.65 -8.81
CA LYS A 267 7.04 15.76 -9.66
C LYS A 267 7.07 16.24 -11.12
N PRO A 268 7.26 15.36 -12.12
CA PRO A 268 7.23 15.76 -13.52
C PRO A 268 5.83 16.26 -13.91
N VAL A 269 5.74 17.46 -14.48
CA VAL A 269 4.46 18.11 -14.79
C VAL A 269 4.25 18.43 -16.27
N ALA A 270 5.32 18.60 -17.07
CA ALA A 270 5.23 18.80 -18.52
C ALA A 270 6.56 18.44 -19.22
N ASP A 271 6.50 18.21 -20.53
CA ASP A 271 7.68 17.98 -21.37
C ASP A 271 7.66 19.00 -22.54
N VAL A 272 8.76 19.72 -22.77
CA VAL A 272 8.98 20.46 -24.03
C VAL A 272 9.44 19.45 -25.08
N GLN A 273 8.69 19.33 -26.18
CA GLN A 273 8.87 18.25 -27.14
C GLN A 273 10.08 18.53 -28.05
N GLY A 274 11.25 18.00 -27.66
CA GLY A 274 12.49 18.03 -28.43
C GLY A 274 12.72 16.76 -29.27
N ALA A 275 13.99 16.47 -29.58
CA ALA A 275 14.39 15.29 -30.34
C ALA A 275 13.80 13.98 -29.77
N GLY A 276 13.19 13.17 -30.64
CA GLY A 276 12.60 11.87 -30.27
C GLY A 276 11.17 11.93 -29.69
N LYS A 277 10.51 13.09 -29.76
CA LYS A 277 9.11 13.30 -29.38
C LYS A 277 8.26 13.79 -30.56
N GLN A 278 6.94 13.69 -30.46
CA GLN A 278 6.01 14.13 -31.50
C GLN A 278 4.76 14.78 -30.92
N VAL A 279 4.14 15.67 -31.69
CA VAL A 279 2.81 16.21 -31.43
C VAL A 279 1.87 15.91 -32.60
N VAL A 280 0.58 15.76 -32.32
CA VAL A 280 -0.42 15.58 -33.38
C VAL A 280 -0.51 16.87 -34.21
N GLY A 281 -0.45 16.72 -35.53
CA GLY A 281 -0.45 17.85 -36.47
C GLY A 281 -1.80 18.54 -36.62
N PRO A 282 -1.82 19.78 -37.12
CA PRO A 282 -3.05 20.50 -37.45
C PRO A 282 -3.94 19.74 -38.44
N SER A 283 -5.24 20.06 -38.45
CA SER A 283 -6.29 19.39 -39.23
C SER A 283 -6.56 17.93 -38.85
N CYS A 284 -5.82 17.37 -37.88
CA CYS A 284 -6.08 16.05 -37.32
C CYS A 284 -7.22 16.07 -36.29
N VAL A 285 -7.84 14.91 -36.06
CA VAL A 285 -8.92 14.75 -35.06
C VAL A 285 -8.54 13.66 -34.08
N ALA A 286 -8.65 13.91 -32.78
CA ALA A 286 -8.37 12.94 -31.73
C ALA A 286 -9.31 13.11 -30.53
N LYS A 287 -9.40 12.07 -29.70
CA LYS A 287 -10.16 12.12 -28.44
C LYS A 287 -9.46 13.02 -27.41
N ASN A 288 -10.23 13.87 -26.74
CA ASN A 288 -9.78 14.63 -25.56
C ASN A 288 -9.89 13.78 -24.27
N LYS A 289 -9.57 14.38 -23.11
CA LYS A 289 -9.59 13.70 -21.79
C LYS A 289 -11.00 13.20 -21.40
N GLN A 290 -12.05 13.83 -21.94
CA GLN A 290 -13.46 13.48 -21.73
C GLN A 290 -13.98 12.47 -22.76
N GLY A 291 -13.13 12.00 -23.69
CA GLY A 291 -13.48 10.99 -24.69
C GLY A 291 -14.21 11.54 -25.92
N THR A 292 -14.47 12.86 -26.02
CA THR A 292 -15.09 13.48 -27.18
C THR A 292 -14.06 13.80 -28.27
N MET A 293 -14.48 13.73 -29.53
CA MET A 293 -13.61 14.00 -30.68
C MET A 293 -13.44 15.51 -30.88
N GLY A 294 -12.19 15.97 -30.92
CA GLY A 294 -11.86 17.37 -31.21
C GLY A 294 -10.77 17.50 -32.28
N THR A 295 -10.76 18.64 -32.95
CA THR A 295 -9.86 18.94 -34.09
C THR A 295 -8.71 19.83 -33.66
N TYR A 296 -7.51 19.54 -34.18
CA TYR A 296 -6.35 20.42 -34.04
C TYR A 296 -6.45 21.55 -35.07
N ARG A 297 -6.55 22.82 -34.64
CA ARG A 297 -6.81 23.97 -35.51
C ARG A 297 -5.65 24.95 -35.49
N VAL A 298 -5.22 25.42 -36.65
CA VAL A 298 -4.26 26.54 -36.71
C VAL A 298 -4.97 27.79 -36.20
N VAL A 299 -4.40 28.46 -35.20
CA VAL A 299 -4.95 29.69 -34.62
C VAL A 299 -4.06 30.91 -34.89
N GLU A 300 -2.75 30.71 -35.04
CA GLU A 300 -1.82 31.75 -35.49
C GLU A 300 -1.00 31.19 -36.66
N ASN A 301 -1.23 31.68 -37.88
CA ASN A 301 -0.52 31.24 -39.08
C ASN A 301 0.74 32.08 -39.37
N LEU A 302 1.57 32.26 -38.35
CA LEU A 302 2.81 33.06 -38.44
C LEU A 302 3.99 32.20 -38.95
N ALA A 303 5.09 32.86 -39.31
CA ALA A 303 6.35 32.16 -39.51
C ALA A 303 6.80 31.50 -38.19
N ILE A 304 7.46 30.34 -38.28
CA ILE A 304 8.02 29.66 -37.11
C ILE A 304 9.18 30.51 -36.60
N ALA A 305 9.08 30.99 -35.36
CA ALA A 305 10.02 31.92 -34.77
C ALA A 305 11.27 31.16 -34.33
N THR A 306 12.43 31.78 -34.49
CA THR A 306 13.71 31.22 -34.02
C THR A 306 14.05 31.83 -32.66
N ILE A 307 14.33 30.99 -31.67
CA ILE A 307 14.75 31.38 -30.33
C ILE A 307 15.94 30.51 -29.89
N THR A 308 16.66 30.94 -28.86
CA THR A 308 17.74 30.14 -28.25
C THR A 308 17.22 29.25 -27.11
N GLU A 309 17.98 28.20 -26.77
CA GLU A 309 17.71 27.36 -25.60
C GLU A 309 17.71 28.21 -24.31
N GLU A 310 18.58 29.22 -24.23
CA GLU A 310 18.65 30.15 -23.11
C GLU A 310 17.38 30.99 -22.96
N GLN A 311 16.86 31.55 -24.07
CA GLN A 311 15.60 32.30 -24.06
C GLN A 311 14.44 31.42 -23.59
N LEU A 312 14.36 30.18 -24.08
CA LEU A 312 13.35 29.22 -23.66
C LEU A 312 13.50 28.87 -22.16
N LYS A 313 14.72 28.57 -21.70
CA LYS A 313 14.99 28.21 -20.30
C LYS A 313 14.68 29.34 -19.33
N LYS A 314 14.95 30.59 -19.71
CA LYS A 314 14.65 31.77 -18.88
C LYS A 314 13.15 31.89 -18.58
N VAL A 315 12.31 31.67 -19.59
CA VAL A 315 10.84 31.69 -19.41
C VAL A 315 10.36 30.53 -18.54
N LEU A 316 11.01 29.37 -18.67
CA LEU A 316 10.64 28.14 -17.95
C LEU A 316 11.33 27.97 -16.59
N GLU A 317 12.19 28.91 -16.18
CA GLU A 317 13.06 28.83 -15.00
C GLU A 317 12.36 28.32 -13.72
N PRO A 318 11.12 28.75 -13.37
CA PRO A 318 10.47 28.29 -12.14
C PRO A 318 10.13 26.79 -12.12
N TRP A 319 10.09 26.14 -13.29
CA TRP A 319 9.75 24.72 -13.45
C TRP A 319 10.89 23.87 -14.01
N LEU A 320 12.02 24.51 -14.31
CA LEU A 320 13.25 23.76 -14.47
C LEU A 320 13.63 23.24 -13.09
N VAL A 321 14.07 21.98 -12.98
CA VAL A 321 14.75 21.53 -11.77
C VAL A 321 15.83 22.58 -11.52
N LYS A 322 15.78 23.26 -10.38
CA LYS A 322 16.99 23.85 -9.80
C LYS A 322 17.88 22.65 -9.64
N THR A 323 18.71 22.38 -10.63
CA THR A 323 19.71 21.36 -10.55
C THR A 323 20.40 21.67 -9.23
N ARG A 324 20.17 20.82 -8.20
CA ARG A 324 21.30 20.33 -7.41
C ARG A 324 22.29 20.06 -8.51
N ALA A 325 23.31 20.92 -8.60
CA ALA A 325 24.25 20.85 -9.68
C ALA A 325 24.48 19.35 -9.81
N LYS A 326 24.21 18.76 -10.99
CA LYS A 326 25.03 17.61 -11.30
C LYS A 326 26.39 18.21 -11.01
N GLU A 327 27.05 17.73 -9.97
CA GLU A 327 28.48 17.81 -9.99
C GLU A 327 28.76 17.40 -11.44
N LYS A 328 29.16 18.39 -12.24
CA LYS A 328 30.19 18.08 -13.17
C LYS A 328 31.21 17.51 -12.21
N TYR A 329 31.18 16.18 -12.06
CA TYR A 329 32.40 15.45 -11.87
C TYR A 329 33.33 16.25 -12.74
N PRO A 330 34.37 16.89 -12.16
CA PRO A 330 35.35 17.55 -12.99
C PRO A 330 35.54 16.58 -14.13
N LYS A 331 35.35 17.05 -15.40
CA LYS A 331 35.78 16.24 -16.55
C LYS A 331 37.08 15.67 -16.03
N LYS A 332 37.15 14.35 -15.86
CA LYS A 332 38.40 13.76 -15.39
C LYS A 332 39.33 14.22 -16.48
N ASP A 333 40.13 15.24 -16.21
CA ASP A 333 41.06 15.84 -17.16
C ASP A 333 42.25 14.88 -17.33
N TRP A 334 41.97 13.59 -17.17
CA TRP A 334 42.82 12.44 -17.21
C TRP A 334 41.95 11.18 -17.13
N THR A 335 41.56 10.64 -18.28
CA THR A 335 41.46 9.18 -18.42
C THR A 335 42.81 8.70 -18.96
N PRO A 336 43.56 7.91 -18.18
CA PRO A 336 44.75 7.16 -18.62
C PRO A 336 44.68 6.49 -20.02
N LEU A 337 43.46 6.26 -20.53
CA LEU A 337 43.17 5.57 -21.79
C LEU A 337 43.05 6.47 -23.04
N ASP A 338 43.09 7.80 -22.92
CA ASP A 338 42.99 8.69 -24.09
C ASP A 338 44.25 8.69 -24.98
N THR A 339 45.27 7.92 -24.57
CA THR A 339 46.53 7.71 -25.31
C THR A 339 46.44 6.64 -26.39
N LEU A 340 45.40 5.80 -26.37
CA LEU A 340 45.24 4.69 -27.31
C LEU A 340 44.07 4.97 -28.25
N SER A 341 44.34 5.08 -29.56
CA SER A 341 43.30 5.21 -30.58
C SER A 341 42.80 3.84 -31.00
N ILE A 342 41.51 3.75 -31.32
CA ILE A 342 40.87 2.56 -31.89
C ILE A 342 41.51 2.21 -33.24
N THR A 343 42.10 3.19 -33.93
CA THR A 343 42.85 2.98 -35.17
C THR A 343 44.23 2.34 -34.96
N ASP A 344 44.77 2.39 -33.74
CA ASP A 344 46.07 1.78 -33.43
C ASP A 344 45.93 0.27 -33.22
N VAL A 345 44.73 -0.19 -32.89
CA VAL A 345 44.43 -1.59 -32.55
C VAL A 345 43.47 -2.27 -33.53
N VAL A 346 42.66 -1.50 -34.29
CA VAL A 346 41.78 -2.03 -35.34
C VAL A 346 42.29 -1.64 -36.73
N SER A 347 42.53 -2.63 -37.59
CA SER A 347 42.84 -2.36 -38.99
C SER A 347 41.59 -1.94 -39.77
N LEU A 348 41.57 -0.70 -40.25
CA LEU A 348 40.47 -0.16 -41.06
C LEU A 348 40.54 -0.57 -42.55
N THR A 349 41.65 -1.16 -43.00
CA THR A 349 41.91 -1.47 -44.42
C THR A 349 40.90 -2.41 -45.08
N LYS A 350 40.24 -3.25 -44.26
CA LYS A 350 39.22 -4.22 -44.70
C LYS A 350 37.79 -3.75 -44.44
N LEU A 351 37.61 -2.49 -44.02
CA LEU A 351 36.31 -1.90 -43.69
C LEU A 351 35.97 -0.77 -44.65
N THR A 352 34.70 -0.64 -44.98
CA THR A 352 34.19 0.42 -45.86
C THR A 352 33.82 1.64 -45.04
N ASN A 353 34.34 2.81 -45.42
CA ASN A 353 33.96 4.08 -44.80
C ASN A 353 32.50 4.44 -45.15
N ARG A 354 31.67 4.73 -44.14
CA ARG A 354 30.28 5.14 -44.27
C ARG A 354 29.97 6.40 -43.47
N GLY A 355 30.76 7.45 -43.70
CA GLY A 355 30.60 8.74 -43.03
C GLY A 355 31.21 8.73 -41.64
N ILE A 356 30.37 8.64 -40.59
CA ILE A 356 30.83 8.73 -39.19
C ILE A 356 31.45 7.43 -38.64
N GLN A 357 31.43 6.34 -39.39
CA GLN A 357 31.93 5.03 -38.96
C GLN A 357 32.42 4.18 -40.14
N TYR A 358 33.37 3.29 -39.86
CA TYR A 358 33.85 2.25 -40.77
C TYR A 358 33.09 0.95 -40.49
N GLN A 359 32.59 0.27 -41.51
CA GLN A 359 31.80 -0.96 -41.36
C GLN A 359 32.28 -2.09 -42.26
N GLY A 360 32.18 -3.33 -41.79
CA GLY A 360 32.56 -4.50 -42.57
C GLY A 360 32.33 -5.82 -41.84
N ALA A 361 32.97 -6.88 -42.33
CA ALA A 361 32.98 -8.17 -41.65
C ALA A 361 33.89 -8.11 -40.41
N HIS A 362 33.46 -8.74 -39.32
CA HIS A 362 34.21 -8.78 -38.08
C HIS A 362 35.58 -9.47 -38.29
N PRO A 363 36.71 -8.83 -37.91
CA PRO A 363 38.05 -9.38 -38.13
C PRO A 363 38.29 -10.77 -37.50
N VAL A 364 37.72 -11.02 -36.32
CA VAL A 364 37.90 -12.28 -35.58
C VAL A 364 37.03 -13.44 -36.10
N HIS A 365 35.72 -13.24 -36.29
CA HIS A 365 34.78 -14.32 -36.61
C HIS A 365 34.03 -14.15 -37.94
N GLY A 366 34.48 -13.23 -38.80
CA GLY A 366 33.88 -12.96 -40.11
C GLY A 366 32.40 -12.54 -40.06
N SER A 367 31.75 -12.54 -41.22
CA SER A 367 30.33 -12.24 -41.39
C SER A 367 29.78 -12.90 -42.64
N THR A 368 28.59 -13.51 -42.56
CA THR A 368 27.85 -14.01 -43.73
C THR A 368 27.29 -12.87 -44.59
N GLY A 369 26.99 -11.72 -43.98
CA GLY A 369 26.41 -10.54 -44.64
C GLY A 369 27.36 -9.35 -44.79
N GLY A 370 28.64 -9.51 -44.42
CA GLY A 370 29.69 -8.49 -44.62
C GLY A 370 29.59 -7.20 -43.80
N GLN A 371 28.63 -7.04 -42.87
CA GLN A 371 28.42 -5.76 -42.14
C GLN A 371 28.14 -5.93 -40.63
N ASN A 372 28.73 -6.93 -39.98
CA ASN A 372 28.47 -7.20 -38.57
C ASN A 372 29.45 -6.50 -37.60
N PHE A 373 30.35 -5.66 -38.10
CA PHE A 373 31.33 -4.95 -37.30
C PHE A 373 31.40 -3.48 -37.71
N SER A 374 31.46 -2.58 -36.72
CA SER A 374 31.56 -1.14 -36.91
C SER A 374 32.65 -0.55 -36.02
N VAL A 375 33.38 0.43 -36.54
CA VAL A 375 34.37 1.22 -35.81
C VAL A 375 34.03 2.69 -35.98
N ASN A 376 33.79 3.39 -34.86
CA ASN A 376 33.61 4.82 -34.83
C ASN A 376 34.90 5.48 -34.32
N VAL A 377 35.67 6.05 -35.25
CA VAL A 377 36.98 6.66 -34.94
C VAL A 377 36.81 7.92 -34.07
N GLN A 378 35.78 8.73 -34.29
CA GLN A 378 35.54 9.96 -33.52
C GLN A 378 35.18 9.66 -32.05
N LYS A 379 34.42 8.60 -31.82
CA LYS A 379 34.03 8.16 -30.48
C LYS A 379 35.03 7.20 -29.84
N ASN A 380 36.10 6.83 -30.56
CA ASN A 380 37.13 5.88 -30.14
C ASN A 380 36.59 4.51 -29.70
N VAL A 381 35.55 4.00 -30.39
CA VAL A 381 34.85 2.74 -30.02
C VAL A 381 34.58 1.83 -31.20
N TRP A 382 34.38 0.55 -30.93
CA TRP A 382 33.93 -0.46 -31.87
C TRP A 382 32.65 -1.15 -31.38
N HIS A 383 31.94 -1.79 -32.30
CA HIS A 383 30.74 -2.58 -31.99
C HIS A 383 30.60 -3.78 -32.93
N CYS A 384 30.24 -4.94 -32.37
CA CYS A 384 29.82 -6.13 -33.10
C CYS A 384 28.30 -6.27 -33.05
N PHE A 385 27.66 -6.15 -34.21
CA PHE A 385 26.21 -6.32 -34.34
C PHE A 385 25.75 -7.77 -34.22
N ARG A 386 26.64 -8.76 -34.37
CA ARG A 386 26.30 -10.18 -34.22
C ARG A 386 26.09 -10.56 -32.76
N HIS A 387 26.94 -10.07 -31.87
CA HIS A 387 26.92 -10.41 -30.44
C HIS A 387 26.36 -9.29 -29.56
N SER A 388 25.97 -8.15 -30.15
CA SER A 388 25.49 -6.97 -29.43
C SER A 388 26.47 -6.52 -28.33
N SER A 389 27.75 -6.52 -28.68
CA SER A 389 28.88 -6.23 -27.79
C SER A 389 29.80 -5.19 -28.41
N GLY A 390 30.65 -4.57 -27.61
CA GLY A 390 31.57 -3.53 -28.06
C GLY A 390 32.23 -2.78 -26.92
N GLY A 391 33.16 -1.90 -27.25
CA GLY A 391 33.93 -1.18 -26.26
C GLY A 391 34.94 -0.23 -26.88
N GLY A 392 35.93 0.16 -26.08
CA GLY A 392 37.06 0.98 -26.51
C GLY A 392 38.22 0.13 -27.07
N PRO A 393 39.40 0.76 -27.23
CA PRO A 393 40.57 0.13 -27.81
C PRO A 393 41.13 -1.05 -27.00
N LEU A 394 41.09 -1.00 -25.67
CA LEU A 394 41.56 -2.12 -24.84
C LEU A 394 40.61 -3.31 -24.92
N GLU A 395 39.29 -3.09 -24.92
CA GLU A 395 38.31 -4.15 -25.11
C GLU A 395 38.43 -4.79 -26.51
N TRP A 396 38.73 -3.98 -27.54
CA TRP A 396 39.05 -4.53 -28.86
C TRP A 396 40.30 -5.40 -28.83
N LEU A 397 41.39 -4.88 -28.26
CA LEU A 397 42.66 -5.61 -28.20
C LEU A 397 42.50 -6.93 -27.42
N ALA A 398 41.66 -6.95 -26.37
CA ALA A 398 41.37 -8.16 -25.62
C ALA A 398 40.63 -9.19 -26.48
N VAL A 399 39.69 -8.76 -27.33
CA VAL A 399 39.00 -9.62 -28.28
C VAL A 399 39.93 -10.09 -29.41
N ASP A 400 40.77 -9.20 -29.96
CA ASP A 400 41.73 -9.52 -31.04
C ASP A 400 42.79 -10.54 -30.59
N LYS A 401 43.24 -10.44 -29.34
CA LYS A 401 44.22 -11.36 -28.75
C LYS A 401 43.60 -12.60 -28.10
N GLY A 402 42.28 -12.73 -28.13
CA GLY A 402 41.56 -13.89 -27.57
C GLY A 402 41.60 -13.98 -26.04
N LEU A 403 41.83 -12.85 -25.35
CA LEU A 403 41.76 -12.77 -23.88
C LEU A 403 40.31 -12.83 -23.37
N ILE A 404 39.38 -12.28 -24.17
CA ILE A 404 37.94 -12.39 -23.96
C ILE A 404 37.26 -12.74 -25.28
N ASP A 405 36.12 -13.41 -25.21
CA ASP A 405 35.31 -13.65 -26.39
C ASP A 405 34.61 -12.35 -26.84
N CYS A 406 34.30 -12.25 -28.14
CA CYS A 406 33.61 -11.08 -28.68
C CYS A 406 32.30 -10.76 -27.93
N ALA A 407 31.54 -11.78 -27.51
CA ALA A 407 30.30 -11.59 -26.75
C ALA A 407 30.52 -11.10 -25.30
N GLU A 408 31.73 -11.28 -24.76
CA GLU A 408 32.08 -10.85 -23.39
C GLU A 408 32.51 -9.38 -23.32
N ALA A 409 32.67 -8.70 -24.46
CA ALA A 409 32.98 -7.27 -24.54
C ALA A 409 31.76 -6.41 -24.12
N LEU A 410 31.44 -6.44 -22.83
CA LEU A 410 30.39 -5.69 -22.16
C LEU A 410 31.00 -4.76 -21.09
N PRO A 411 30.26 -3.74 -20.61
CA PRO A 411 30.79 -2.82 -19.60
C PRO A 411 31.34 -3.55 -18.37
N GLY A 412 32.63 -3.34 -18.08
CA GLY A 412 33.32 -3.94 -16.95
C GLY A 412 33.96 -5.31 -17.21
N CYS A 413 34.07 -5.76 -18.46
CA CYS A 413 34.70 -7.05 -18.81
C CYS A 413 36.21 -7.14 -18.50
N LEU A 414 36.90 -6.00 -18.44
CA LEU A 414 38.32 -5.88 -18.09
C LEU A 414 38.45 -5.39 -16.64
N GLN A 415 38.26 -6.30 -15.68
CA GLN A 415 38.46 -6.06 -14.24
C GLN A 415 39.48 -7.05 -13.67
N GLY A 416 40.13 -6.67 -12.57
CA GLY A 416 41.10 -7.52 -11.86
C GLY A 416 42.27 -7.91 -12.75
N ASP A 417 42.64 -9.20 -12.73
CA ASP A 417 43.81 -9.73 -13.46
C ASP A 417 43.72 -9.51 -14.97
N LYS A 418 42.51 -9.62 -15.56
CA LYS A 418 42.29 -9.39 -16.99
C LYS A 418 42.63 -7.96 -17.42
N PHE A 419 42.43 -6.98 -16.54
CA PHE A 419 42.80 -5.58 -16.81
C PHE A 419 44.32 -5.40 -16.86
N TRP A 420 45.07 -6.11 -16.01
CA TRP A 420 46.53 -6.02 -16.01
C TRP A 420 47.15 -6.73 -17.20
N GLU A 421 46.65 -7.92 -17.51
CA GLU A 421 47.12 -8.72 -18.64
C GLU A 421 46.94 -7.96 -19.97
N ILE A 422 45.81 -7.28 -20.16
CA ILE A 422 45.60 -6.52 -21.40
C ILE A 422 46.49 -5.28 -21.50
N LEU A 423 46.86 -4.64 -20.38
CA LEU A 423 47.80 -3.52 -20.39
C LEU A 423 49.22 -3.97 -20.77
N GLU A 424 49.65 -5.17 -20.33
CA GLU A 424 50.93 -5.75 -20.76
C GLU A 424 50.92 -6.11 -22.25
N ILE A 425 49.81 -6.65 -22.73
CA ILE A 425 49.61 -6.93 -24.15
C ILE A 425 49.65 -5.63 -24.96
N ALA A 426 48.99 -4.57 -24.50
CA ALA A 426 49.01 -3.26 -25.16
C ALA A 426 50.42 -2.66 -25.23
N GLU A 427 51.21 -2.70 -24.15
CA GLU A 427 52.59 -2.19 -24.13
C GLU A 427 53.53 -2.95 -25.08
N LYS A 428 53.27 -4.25 -25.32
CA LYS A 428 54.04 -5.05 -26.28
C LYS A 428 53.61 -4.87 -27.73
N ASN A 429 52.33 -4.56 -27.98
CA ASN A 429 51.74 -4.64 -29.33
C ASN A 429 51.40 -3.27 -29.93
N VAL A 430 51.30 -2.21 -29.14
CA VAL A 430 50.91 -0.87 -29.62
C VAL A 430 52.09 0.09 -29.49
N PRO A 431 52.70 0.52 -30.61
CA PRO A 431 53.83 1.44 -30.59
C PRO A 431 53.51 2.77 -29.88
N GLY A 432 54.35 3.15 -28.93
CA GLY A 432 54.17 4.40 -28.16
C GLY A 432 53.25 4.28 -26.95
N PHE A 433 52.51 3.18 -26.80
CA PHE A 433 51.77 2.88 -25.59
C PHE A 433 52.74 2.45 -24.48
N LYS A 434 52.74 3.16 -23.36
CA LYS A 434 53.47 2.76 -22.15
C LYS A 434 52.48 2.54 -21.03
N ARG A 435 52.55 1.38 -20.37
CA ARG A 435 51.67 1.11 -19.21
C ARG A 435 51.86 2.14 -18.10
N ALA A 436 53.07 2.72 -18.00
CA ALA A 436 53.42 3.78 -17.05
C ALA A 436 52.71 5.13 -17.32
N ASP A 437 52.19 5.34 -18.53
CA ASP A 437 51.39 6.52 -18.87
C ASP A 437 49.92 6.32 -18.47
N ILE A 438 49.50 5.06 -18.28
CA ILE A 438 48.17 4.72 -17.76
C ILE A 438 48.18 4.71 -16.23
N VAL A 439 49.24 4.16 -15.66
CA VAL A 439 49.51 4.11 -14.23
C VAL A 439 50.35 5.33 -13.87
N GLY A 440 49.71 6.50 -13.76
CA GLY A 440 50.36 7.78 -13.46
C GLY A 440 51.45 7.61 -12.39
N LYS A 441 52.69 7.96 -12.78
CA LYS A 441 53.95 7.89 -12.03
C LYS A 441 53.82 7.58 -10.53
N THR A 442 54.34 6.42 -10.10
CA THR A 442 54.98 6.34 -8.78
C THR A 442 56.16 7.31 -8.79
N ASP A 443 56.01 8.44 -8.10
CA ASP A 443 57.12 9.34 -7.84
C ASP A 443 58.04 8.69 -6.80
N LYS A 444 59.22 8.28 -7.26
CA LYS A 444 60.27 7.68 -6.43
C LYS A 444 60.81 8.66 -5.37
N ASN A 445 60.44 9.94 -5.41
CA ASN A 445 60.91 10.97 -4.48
C ASN A 445 59.85 11.44 -3.46
N THR A 446 58.61 10.94 -3.46
CA THR A 446 57.55 11.41 -2.52
C THR A 446 56.78 10.32 -1.78
N GLY A 447 57.05 9.03 -2.03
CA GLY A 447 56.52 7.93 -1.19
C GLY A 447 55.01 7.64 -1.30
N LYS A 448 54.31 8.13 -2.34
CA LYS A 448 52.88 7.82 -2.56
C LYS A 448 52.66 6.49 -3.28
N LYS A 449 51.69 5.70 -2.79
CA LYS A 449 51.37 4.31 -3.17
C LYS A 449 50.69 4.19 -4.56
N PRO A 450 50.74 3.00 -5.22
CA PRO A 450 50.03 2.70 -6.46
C PRO A 450 48.50 2.92 -6.36
N VAL A 451 47.86 3.35 -7.45
CA VAL A 451 46.42 3.69 -7.50
C VAL A 451 45.50 2.52 -7.11
N THR A 452 45.87 1.27 -7.42
CA THR A 452 45.09 0.10 -7.00
C THR A 452 45.17 -0.14 -5.50
N GLN A 453 46.35 0.03 -4.91
CA GLN A 453 46.52 -0.03 -3.46
C GLN A 453 45.76 1.11 -2.77
N TRP A 454 45.77 2.32 -3.34
CA TRP A 454 44.95 3.44 -2.84
C TRP A 454 43.44 3.18 -2.98
N LEU A 455 42.98 2.62 -4.10
CA LEU A 455 41.56 2.26 -4.30
C LEU A 455 41.11 1.13 -3.37
N GLU A 456 41.97 0.16 -3.11
CA GLU A 456 41.73 -0.91 -2.13
C GLU A 456 41.71 -0.37 -0.71
N GLU A 457 42.62 0.53 -0.35
CA GLU A 457 42.61 1.24 0.93
C GLU A 457 41.32 2.05 1.10
N GLN A 458 40.91 2.83 0.09
CA GLN A 458 39.64 3.58 0.12
C GLN A 458 38.42 2.66 0.24
N ARG A 459 38.41 1.51 -0.43
CA ARG A 459 37.34 0.50 -0.29
C ARG A 459 37.36 -0.15 1.09
N ALA A 460 38.53 -0.45 1.63
CA ALA A 460 38.68 -0.98 2.98
C ALA A 460 38.18 0.01 4.03
N THR A 461 38.55 1.29 3.90
CA THR A 461 38.05 2.37 4.75
C THR A 461 36.52 2.49 4.68
N ARG A 462 35.93 2.48 3.48
CA ARG A 462 34.46 2.53 3.35
C ARG A 462 33.74 1.34 3.97
N ARG A 463 34.31 0.13 3.84
CA ARG A 463 33.76 -1.08 4.47
C ARG A 463 33.83 -0.96 5.99
N GLU A 464 34.96 -0.48 6.50
CA GLU A 464 35.17 -0.24 7.93
C GLU A 464 34.17 0.80 8.46
N GLU A 465 34.02 1.95 7.80
CA GLU A 465 33.02 2.97 8.16
C GLU A 465 31.59 2.42 8.16
N ASN A 466 31.21 1.66 7.13
CA ASN A 466 29.88 1.06 7.05
C ASN A 466 29.66 0.03 8.16
N TYR A 467 30.68 -0.75 8.51
CA TYR A 467 30.63 -1.69 9.62
C TYR A 467 30.56 -0.99 10.97
N GLN A 468 31.33 0.07 11.17
CA GLN A 468 31.30 0.91 12.37
C GLN A 468 29.92 1.53 12.57
N LEU A 469 29.34 2.14 11.53
CA LEU A 469 27.97 2.66 11.60
C LEU A 469 26.95 1.55 11.91
N ALA A 470 27.11 0.35 11.33
CA ALA A 470 26.24 -0.77 11.67
C ALA A 470 26.34 -1.15 13.16
N CYS A 471 27.54 -1.11 13.75
CA CYS A 471 27.76 -1.36 15.17
C CYS A 471 27.17 -0.25 16.05
N GLU A 472 27.36 1.01 15.68
CA GLU A 472 26.77 2.16 16.36
C GLU A 472 25.24 2.07 16.39
N LEU A 473 24.62 1.79 15.25
CA LEU A 473 23.16 1.62 15.16
C LEU A 473 22.66 0.44 15.98
N MET A 474 23.40 -0.67 16.06
CA MET A 474 23.02 -1.79 16.93
C MET A 474 23.26 -1.53 18.42
N ASN A 475 24.05 -0.50 18.76
CA ASN A 475 24.22 -0.03 20.14
C ASN A 475 23.12 0.97 20.54
N GLU A 476 22.71 1.84 19.61
CA GLU A 476 21.65 2.83 19.81
C GLU A 476 20.26 2.20 19.76
N TYR A 477 20.02 1.33 18.79
CA TYR A 477 18.73 0.68 18.55
C TYR A 477 18.81 -0.82 18.79
N GLN A 478 17.68 -1.41 19.16
CA GLN A 478 17.52 -2.86 19.13
C GLN A 478 16.85 -3.28 17.83
N PHE A 479 17.55 -4.12 17.06
CA PHE A 479 17.07 -4.68 15.80
C PHE A 479 16.88 -6.18 15.91
N LEU A 480 15.90 -6.71 15.16
CA LEU A 480 15.68 -8.13 14.93
C LEU A 480 15.37 -8.37 13.47
N THR A 481 15.92 -9.45 12.90
CA THR A 481 15.67 -9.85 11.51
C THR A 481 15.01 -11.21 11.48
N THR A 482 13.82 -11.29 10.90
CA THR A 482 13.10 -12.56 10.80
C THR A 482 13.75 -13.49 9.78
N LYS A 483 14.01 -14.75 10.14
CA LYS A 483 14.69 -15.73 9.27
C LYS A 483 13.89 -16.14 8.03
N ASP A 484 12.56 -16.04 8.09
CA ASP A 484 11.65 -16.51 7.03
C ASP A 484 11.49 -15.49 5.89
N SER A 485 11.46 -14.20 6.19
CA SER A 485 11.29 -13.12 5.20
C SER A 485 12.45 -12.14 5.10
N GLU A 486 13.48 -12.27 5.95
CA GLU A 486 14.54 -11.28 6.17
C GLU A 486 14.01 -9.87 6.49
N GLU A 487 12.78 -9.77 7.01
CA GLU A 487 12.20 -8.49 7.41
C GLU A 487 12.89 -7.98 8.67
N LEU A 488 13.25 -6.69 8.65
CA LEU A 488 14.05 -6.05 9.69
C LEU A 488 13.17 -5.18 10.58
N TRP A 489 13.11 -5.58 11.85
CA TRP A 489 12.31 -4.97 12.90
C TRP A 489 13.18 -4.12 13.80
N VAL A 490 12.63 -3.02 14.32
CA VAL A 490 13.27 -2.11 15.27
C VAL A 490 12.36 -1.91 16.48
N TYR A 491 12.94 -1.86 17.67
CA TYR A 491 12.20 -1.59 18.89
C TYR A 491 12.10 -0.08 19.15
N LEU A 492 10.88 0.44 19.17
CA LEU A 492 10.57 1.86 19.39
C LEU A 492 9.30 1.98 20.23
N ASP A 493 9.32 2.79 21.28
CA ASP A 493 8.14 3.14 22.08
C ASP A 493 7.35 1.90 22.57
N GLY A 494 8.06 0.94 23.17
CA GLY A 494 7.44 -0.28 23.72
C GLY A 494 7.02 -1.33 22.66
N LEU A 495 7.39 -1.14 21.39
CA LEU A 495 6.92 -1.95 20.26
C LEU A 495 8.05 -2.38 19.33
N TRP A 496 7.97 -3.61 18.83
CA TRP A 496 8.69 -4.02 17.63
C TRP A 496 7.90 -3.62 16.38
N ARG A 497 8.53 -2.84 15.49
CA ARG A 497 7.93 -2.39 14.23
C ARG A 497 8.74 -2.84 13.03
N PRO A 498 8.12 -3.21 11.89
CA PRO A 498 8.82 -3.63 10.66
C PRO A 498 9.41 -2.43 9.88
N GLU A 499 10.01 -1.49 10.59
CA GLU A 499 10.49 -0.19 10.07
C GLU A 499 12.01 -0.03 10.17
N GLY A 500 12.75 -1.11 10.48
CA GLY A 500 14.20 -1.02 10.70
C GLY A 500 14.98 -0.60 9.45
N THR A 501 14.51 -0.97 8.25
CA THR A 501 15.15 -0.55 6.99
C THR A 501 15.05 0.97 6.75
N PRO A 502 13.86 1.61 6.83
CA PRO A 502 13.75 3.06 6.82
C PRO A 502 14.65 3.77 7.84
N VAL A 503 14.67 3.31 9.10
CA VAL A 503 15.51 3.90 10.17
C VAL A 503 16.98 3.91 9.76
N ILE A 504 17.51 2.75 9.34
CA ILE A 504 18.93 2.65 8.94
C ILE A 504 19.23 3.53 7.72
N LYS A 505 18.33 3.59 6.73
CA LYS A 505 18.53 4.46 5.56
C LYS A 505 18.62 5.93 5.95
N ALA A 506 17.79 6.39 6.88
CA ALA A 506 17.86 7.75 7.40
C ALA A 506 19.17 8.00 8.16
N SER A 507 19.63 7.05 8.98
CA SER A 507 20.91 7.14 9.68
C SER A 507 22.10 7.17 8.73
N VAL A 508 22.07 6.38 7.66
CA VAL A 508 23.11 6.38 6.61
C VAL A 508 23.16 7.72 5.89
N GLU A 509 22.00 8.31 5.56
CA GLU A 509 21.93 9.64 4.96
C GLU A 509 22.50 10.71 5.90
N SER A 510 22.18 10.62 7.20
CA SER A 510 22.67 11.57 8.21
C SER A 510 24.17 11.44 8.47
N ALA A 511 24.70 10.21 8.52
CA ALA A 511 26.09 9.93 8.85
C ALA A 511 27.05 10.28 7.70
N PHE A 512 26.65 10.01 6.45
CA PHE A 512 27.53 10.17 5.29
C PHE A 512 27.18 11.35 4.38
N GLN A 513 26.00 11.96 4.54
CA GLN A 513 25.56 13.15 3.79
C GLN A 513 25.79 13.01 2.28
N ASP A 514 26.69 13.81 1.69
CA ASP A 514 26.98 13.78 0.25
C ASP A 514 27.65 12.47 -0.22
N GLU A 515 28.22 11.68 0.70
CA GLU A 515 28.74 10.34 0.42
C GLU A 515 27.73 9.21 0.62
N ALA A 516 26.51 9.51 1.08
CA ALA A 516 25.47 8.52 1.27
C ALA A 516 25.05 7.93 -0.08
N THR A 517 25.04 6.60 -0.17
CA THR A 517 24.64 5.90 -1.38
C THR A 517 23.77 4.69 -1.07
N VAL A 518 22.99 4.25 -2.06
CA VAL A 518 22.19 3.03 -1.98
C VAL A 518 23.06 1.81 -1.64
N ASN A 519 24.30 1.76 -2.13
CA ASN A 519 25.21 0.65 -1.84
C ASN A 519 25.71 0.67 -0.40
N ARG A 520 26.08 1.85 0.14
CA ARG A 520 26.41 1.99 1.57
C ARG A 520 25.23 1.54 2.44
N ALA A 521 24.02 2.01 2.14
CA ALA A 521 22.82 1.60 2.88
C ALA A 521 22.58 0.08 2.82
N LYS A 522 22.73 -0.54 1.65
CA LYS A 522 22.61 -2.00 1.49
C LYS A 522 23.65 -2.75 2.31
N GLU A 523 24.88 -2.27 2.37
CA GLU A 523 25.96 -2.87 3.13
C GLU A 523 25.69 -2.83 4.64
N VAL A 524 25.35 -1.64 5.17
CA VAL A 524 24.99 -1.44 6.60
C VAL A 524 23.79 -2.31 6.99
N ILE A 525 22.70 -2.29 6.19
CA ILE A 525 21.54 -3.16 6.39
C ILE A 525 21.96 -4.63 6.39
N GLY A 526 22.83 -5.02 5.46
CA GLY A 526 23.34 -6.39 5.36
C GLY A 526 24.07 -6.84 6.63
N HIS A 527 24.91 -5.98 7.22
CA HIS A 527 25.59 -6.26 8.48
C HIS A 527 24.58 -6.43 9.63
N ILE A 528 23.66 -5.48 9.80
CA ILE A 528 22.66 -5.53 10.87
C ILE A 528 21.78 -6.78 10.73
N LYS A 529 21.32 -7.09 9.51
CA LYS A 529 20.48 -8.26 9.26
C LYS A 529 21.16 -9.57 9.68
N ARG A 530 22.39 -9.80 9.24
CA ARG A 530 23.15 -11.02 9.57
C ARG A 530 23.43 -11.16 11.06
N SER A 531 23.60 -10.03 11.76
CA SER A 531 23.88 -10.00 13.20
C SER A 531 22.63 -10.14 14.09
N THR A 532 21.42 -10.02 13.53
CA THR A 532 20.17 -9.93 14.31
C THR A 532 19.12 -10.98 13.93
N LEU A 533 19.52 -12.05 13.24
CA LEU A 533 18.62 -13.11 12.80
C LEU A 533 17.90 -13.80 13.97
N THR A 534 16.58 -13.90 13.87
CA THR A 534 15.73 -14.55 14.86
C THR A 534 14.52 -15.25 14.22
N ASP A 535 13.88 -16.14 14.96
CA ASP A 535 12.63 -16.77 14.54
C ASP A 535 11.46 -15.79 14.75
N ARG A 536 10.53 -15.72 13.79
CA ARG A 536 9.34 -14.87 13.89
C ARG A 536 8.45 -15.23 15.08
N LYS A 537 8.48 -16.50 15.54
CA LYS A 537 7.68 -17.02 16.66
C LYS A 537 7.97 -16.39 18.00
N ILE A 538 9.05 -15.61 18.16
CA ILE A 538 9.31 -14.89 19.41
C ILE A 538 8.30 -13.76 19.64
N PHE A 539 7.74 -13.19 18.57
CA PHE A 539 6.84 -12.05 18.67
C PHE A 539 5.52 -12.45 19.32
N ASN A 540 5.09 -11.68 20.31
CA ASN A 540 3.90 -11.93 21.13
C ASN A 540 3.84 -13.35 21.73
N SER A 541 5.00 -13.96 22.03
CA SER A 541 5.09 -15.35 22.52
C SER A 541 4.82 -15.52 24.02
N ARG A 542 4.52 -14.44 24.74
CA ARG A 542 4.28 -14.45 26.18
C ARG A 542 2.79 -14.22 26.43
N ASP A 543 2.05 -15.31 26.57
CA ASP A 543 0.59 -15.28 26.65
C ASP A 543 0.06 -14.59 27.91
N ASN A 544 0.88 -14.52 28.97
CA ASN A 544 0.58 -13.90 30.25
C ASN A 544 0.93 -12.41 30.33
N LEU A 545 1.45 -11.79 29.26
CA LEU A 545 1.81 -10.38 29.26
C LEU A 545 0.94 -9.58 28.30
N ILE A 546 0.51 -8.39 28.74
CA ILE A 546 -0.26 -7.44 27.94
C ILE A 546 0.52 -6.12 27.83
N ASN A 547 0.72 -5.63 26.61
CA ASN A 547 1.41 -4.36 26.38
C ASN A 547 0.42 -3.18 26.45
N VAL A 548 0.68 -2.23 27.33
CA VAL A 548 -0.16 -1.05 27.63
C VAL A 548 0.62 0.24 27.41
N GLY A 549 -0.04 1.39 27.46
CA GLY A 549 0.56 2.68 27.10
C GLY A 549 1.77 3.08 27.95
N ASN A 550 1.82 2.66 29.21
CA ASN A 550 2.88 2.99 30.17
C ASN A 550 3.84 1.83 30.48
N GLY A 551 3.61 0.62 29.96
CA GLY A 551 4.42 -0.55 30.29
C GLY A 551 3.81 -1.85 29.79
N ALA A 552 4.04 -2.93 30.53
CA ALA A 552 3.39 -4.22 30.33
C ALA A 552 2.76 -4.69 31.64
N ILE A 553 1.71 -5.50 31.54
CA ILE A 553 1.04 -6.11 32.67
C ILE A 553 1.27 -7.61 32.59
N ASP A 554 1.80 -8.19 33.66
CA ASP A 554 1.85 -9.64 33.87
C ASP A 554 0.64 -10.08 34.70
N PHE A 555 -0.24 -10.85 34.08
CA PHE A 555 -1.46 -11.35 34.73
C PHE A 555 -1.35 -12.82 35.15
N SER A 556 -0.13 -13.37 35.27
CA SER A 556 0.12 -14.72 35.83
C SER A 556 -0.33 -14.86 37.28
N HIS A 557 -0.47 -13.75 37.98
CA HIS A 557 -0.82 -13.66 39.39
C HIS A 557 -1.99 -12.68 39.57
N ASN A 558 -2.75 -12.88 40.64
CA ASN A 558 -3.79 -11.96 41.07
C ASN A 558 -3.39 -11.37 42.44
N PRO A 559 -3.18 -10.04 42.56
CA PRO A 559 -3.35 -9.00 41.53
C PRO A 559 -2.27 -9.06 40.43
N PRO A 560 -2.57 -8.52 39.23
CA PRO A 560 -1.60 -8.43 38.15
C PRO A 560 -0.45 -7.46 38.46
N GLU A 561 0.74 -7.78 37.96
CA GLU A 561 1.98 -7.03 38.19
C GLU A 561 2.29 -6.10 37.01
N PHE A 562 2.69 -4.87 37.30
CA PHE A 562 3.14 -3.92 36.29
C PHE A 562 4.66 -4.04 36.07
N ILE A 563 5.07 -4.06 34.80
CA ILE A 563 6.46 -4.18 34.38
C ILE A 563 6.77 -3.07 33.37
N GLU A 564 7.95 -2.45 33.47
CA GLU A 564 8.40 -1.48 32.48
C GLU A 564 8.51 -2.10 31.06
N HIS A 565 8.37 -1.26 30.04
CA HIS A 565 8.56 -1.68 28.66
C HIS A 565 9.97 -2.21 28.42
N ARG A 566 10.07 -3.45 27.91
CA ARG A 566 11.35 -4.04 27.56
C ARG A 566 11.32 -4.69 26.16
N PRO A 567 12.42 -4.57 25.40
CA PRO A 567 12.54 -5.18 24.07
C PRO A 567 12.36 -6.72 24.08
N ASP A 568 12.74 -7.39 25.18
CA ASP A 568 12.64 -8.84 25.33
C ASP A 568 11.23 -9.35 25.68
N HIS A 569 10.23 -8.45 25.74
CA HIS A 569 8.81 -8.82 25.76
C HIS A 569 8.24 -9.10 24.36
N TYR A 570 8.95 -8.67 23.29
CA TYR A 570 8.64 -8.98 21.89
C TYR A 570 7.23 -8.61 21.41
N PHE A 571 6.63 -7.56 21.95
CA PHE A 571 5.32 -7.09 21.51
C PHE A 571 5.35 -6.42 20.14
N THR A 572 4.38 -6.75 19.30
CA THR A 572 4.09 -6.05 18.03
C THR A 572 2.81 -5.23 18.09
N TYR A 573 2.11 -5.25 19.23
CA TYR A 573 0.90 -4.47 19.50
C TYR A 573 1.04 -3.76 20.86
N LYS A 574 0.31 -2.66 21.03
CA LYS A 574 0.24 -1.90 22.28
C LYS A 574 -1.16 -1.33 22.43
N LEU A 575 -1.77 -1.51 23.60
CA LEU A 575 -3.04 -0.87 23.92
C LEU A 575 -2.80 0.61 24.22
N PRO A 576 -3.63 1.54 23.71
CA PRO A 576 -3.50 2.97 23.95
C PRO A 576 -4.01 3.40 25.35
N VAL A 577 -3.91 2.52 26.35
CA VAL A 577 -4.46 2.68 27.69
C VAL A 577 -3.33 2.58 28.70
N SER A 578 -3.23 3.50 29.66
CA SER A 578 -2.27 3.39 30.77
C SER A 578 -2.87 2.56 31.90
N TYR A 579 -2.08 1.66 32.48
CA TYR A 579 -2.48 0.89 33.65
C TYR A 579 -2.32 1.72 34.93
N ASP A 580 -3.43 1.86 35.67
CA ASP A 580 -3.50 2.37 37.03
C ASP A 580 -4.36 1.40 37.86
N PRO A 581 -3.79 0.65 38.82
CA PRO A 581 -4.53 -0.33 39.61
C PRO A 581 -5.66 0.27 40.47
N GLN A 582 -5.65 1.59 40.69
CA GLN A 582 -6.68 2.30 41.45
C GLN A 582 -7.74 2.96 40.55
N ALA A 583 -7.58 2.92 39.23
CA ALA A 583 -8.55 3.48 38.32
C ALA A 583 -9.90 2.74 38.41
N ARG A 584 -10.97 3.51 38.19
CA ARG A 584 -12.37 3.06 38.16
C ARG A 584 -13.04 3.71 36.95
N CYS A 585 -14.10 3.07 36.45
CA CYS A 585 -14.80 3.49 35.24
C CYS A 585 -16.33 3.58 35.44
N PRO A 586 -16.80 4.46 36.34
CA PRO A 586 -18.22 4.54 36.67
C PRO A 586 -19.10 4.89 35.46
N ASN A 587 -18.62 5.69 34.51
CA ASN A 587 -19.41 6.02 33.32
C ASN A 587 -19.55 4.80 32.40
N ILE A 588 -18.50 3.99 32.27
CA ILE A 588 -18.56 2.74 31.49
C ILE A 588 -19.47 1.71 32.16
N GLU A 589 -19.35 1.54 33.48
CA GLU A 589 -20.21 0.63 34.25
C GLU A 589 -21.69 1.02 34.12
N GLN A 590 -21.99 2.31 34.26
CA GLN A 590 -23.34 2.84 34.07
C GLN A 590 -23.80 2.63 32.62
N PHE A 591 -22.98 2.96 31.63
CA PHE A 591 -23.32 2.78 30.22
C PHE A 591 -23.67 1.32 29.91
N LEU A 592 -22.83 0.36 30.32
CA LEU A 592 -23.10 -1.07 30.11
C LEU A 592 -24.41 -1.47 30.79
N SER A 593 -24.63 -1.02 32.02
CA SER A 593 -25.88 -1.28 32.77
C SER A 593 -27.11 -0.62 32.14
N ASP A 594 -26.94 0.47 31.39
CA ASP A 594 -28.01 1.18 30.68
C ASP A 594 -28.41 0.48 29.38
N ILE A 595 -27.48 -0.20 28.71
CA ILE A 595 -27.72 -0.83 27.40
C ILE A 595 -27.97 -2.35 27.46
N LEU A 596 -27.59 -3.01 28.56
CA LEU A 596 -27.63 -4.46 28.73
C LEU A 596 -28.29 -4.85 30.05
N ASP A 597 -28.78 -6.08 30.13
CA ASP A 597 -29.22 -6.67 31.39
C ASP A 597 -28.01 -7.13 32.21
N GLU A 598 -28.19 -7.24 33.54
CA GLU A 598 -27.09 -7.51 34.50
C GLU A 598 -26.23 -8.72 34.10
N ILE A 599 -26.89 -9.78 33.63
CA ILE A 599 -26.24 -11.01 33.16
C ILE A 599 -25.34 -10.79 31.93
N ASP A 600 -25.75 -9.91 31.01
CA ASP A 600 -25.03 -9.60 29.79
C ASP A 600 -23.89 -8.59 30.04
N VAL A 601 -24.00 -7.74 31.07
CA VAL A 601 -22.91 -6.83 31.48
C VAL A 601 -21.66 -7.64 31.86
N GLU A 602 -21.83 -8.68 32.69
CA GLU A 602 -20.72 -9.55 33.09
C GLU A 602 -20.10 -10.23 31.87
N PHE A 603 -20.92 -10.73 30.95
CA PHE A 603 -20.45 -11.33 29.70
C PHE A 603 -19.58 -10.37 28.89
N TRP A 604 -20.02 -9.12 28.71
CA TRP A 604 -19.27 -8.15 27.91
C TRP A 604 -17.96 -7.72 28.57
N ILE A 605 -17.89 -7.64 29.89
CA ILE A 605 -16.64 -7.40 30.62
C ILE A 605 -15.64 -8.54 30.37
N GLU A 606 -16.09 -9.79 30.49
CA GLU A 606 -15.25 -10.96 30.20
C GLU A 606 -14.84 -11.02 28.72
N TRP A 607 -15.75 -10.68 27.81
CA TRP A 607 -15.49 -10.64 26.38
C TRP A 607 -14.46 -9.57 26.00
N ILE A 608 -14.51 -8.38 26.61
CA ILE A 608 -13.48 -7.35 26.46
C ILE A 608 -12.15 -7.85 27.03
N GLY A 609 -12.16 -8.51 28.20
CA GLY A 609 -11.00 -9.20 28.76
C GLY A 609 -10.41 -10.25 27.83
N TYR A 610 -11.25 -11.01 27.13
CA TYR A 610 -10.81 -12.04 26.20
C TYR A 610 -10.03 -11.49 25.00
N HIS A 611 -10.26 -10.23 24.60
CA HIS A 611 -9.45 -9.57 23.56
C HIS A 611 -7.99 -9.31 24.00
N LEU A 612 -7.73 -9.32 25.31
CA LEU A 612 -6.38 -9.19 25.87
C LEU A 612 -5.59 -10.50 25.78
N CYS A 613 -6.26 -11.63 25.55
CA CYS A 613 -5.65 -12.94 25.38
C CYS A 613 -5.43 -13.22 23.88
N PRO A 614 -4.19 -13.40 23.40
CA PRO A 614 -3.92 -13.72 22.00
C PRO A 614 -4.55 -15.05 21.57
N GLU A 615 -4.49 -16.06 22.44
CA GLU A 615 -5.00 -17.41 22.20
C GLU A 615 -6.53 -17.47 22.11
N TYR A 616 -7.03 -18.60 21.64
CA TYR A 616 -8.46 -18.88 21.49
C TYR A 616 -8.95 -20.03 22.41
N PRO A 617 -8.62 -20.07 23.72
CA PRO A 617 -8.88 -21.24 24.58
C PRO A 617 -10.35 -21.70 24.62
N PHE A 618 -11.31 -20.80 24.37
CA PHE A 618 -12.74 -21.12 24.38
C PHE A 618 -13.37 -21.26 23.00
N HIS A 619 -12.61 -20.99 21.93
CA HIS A 619 -13.06 -21.04 20.54
C HIS A 619 -14.34 -20.21 20.25
N LYS A 620 -14.57 -19.09 20.96
CA LYS A 620 -15.82 -18.31 20.86
C LYS A 620 -15.76 -17.12 19.89
N PHE A 621 -16.91 -16.74 19.35
CA PHE A 621 -17.18 -15.45 18.68
C PHE A 621 -18.57 -14.93 19.05
N VAL A 622 -18.78 -13.62 18.95
CA VAL A 622 -19.99 -12.94 19.45
C VAL A 622 -20.76 -12.25 18.34
N ILE A 623 -22.09 -12.38 18.37
CA ILE A 623 -23.02 -11.52 17.64
C ILE A 623 -23.92 -10.77 18.63
N GLY A 624 -23.70 -9.47 18.78
CA GLY A 624 -24.62 -8.57 19.46
C GLY A 624 -25.70 -8.09 18.50
N PHE A 625 -26.98 -8.15 18.87
CA PHE A 625 -28.04 -7.72 17.95
C PHE A 625 -29.20 -7.00 18.64
N GLY A 626 -29.90 -6.16 17.89
CA GLY A 626 -31.12 -5.48 18.35
C GLY A 626 -31.53 -4.37 17.40
N THR A 627 -32.73 -3.82 17.55
CA THR A 627 -33.20 -2.70 16.74
C THR A 627 -32.28 -1.49 16.94
N GLY A 628 -32.13 -0.60 15.94
CA GLY A 628 -31.20 0.54 16.03
C GLY A 628 -31.45 1.40 17.30
N ARG A 629 -30.49 2.25 17.66
CA ARG A 629 -30.57 3.13 18.86
C ARG A 629 -30.61 2.36 20.19
N ASN A 630 -29.68 1.43 20.37
CA ASN A 630 -29.56 0.59 21.57
C ASN A 630 -28.13 0.52 22.15
N GLY A 631 -27.25 1.44 21.75
CA GLY A 631 -25.88 1.52 22.27
C GLY A 631 -24.83 0.62 21.60
N LYS A 632 -25.19 -0.25 20.64
CA LYS A 632 -24.23 -1.11 19.90
C LYS A 632 -23.08 -0.33 19.26
N SER A 633 -23.38 0.78 18.58
CA SER A 633 -22.39 1.63 17.91
C SER A 633 -21.42 2.28 18.90
N VAL A 634 -21.93 2.71 20.05
CA VAL A 634 -21.14 3.33 21.12
C VAL A 634 -20.25 2.28 21.79
N LEU A 635 -20.77 1.08 22.09
CA LEU A 635 -19.99 -0.03 22.65
C LEU A 635 -18.86 -0.46 21.71
N LYS A 636 -19.15 -0.62 20.42
CA LYS A 636 -18.11 -0.88 19.40
C LYS A 636 -17.02 0.19 19.43
N SER A 637 -17.41 1.46 19.47
CA SER A 637 -16.47 2.59 19.46
C SER A 637 -15.64 2.65 20.74
N LEU A 638 -16.23 2.31 21.89
CA LEU A 638 -15.52 2.14 23.17
C LEU A 638 -14.47 1.01 23.07
N MET A 639 -14.85 -0.15 22.53
CA MET A 639 -13.91 -1.27 22.32
C MET A 639 -12.79 -0.90 21.34
N GLU A 640 -13.09 -0.15 20.26
CA GLU A 640 -12.08 0.35 19.32
C GLU A 640 -11.12 1.36 19.99
N ALA A 641 -11.61 2.20 20.89
CA ALA A 641 -10.78 3.12 21.67
C ALA A 641 -9.90 2.38 22.69
N PHE A 642 -10.47 1.39 23.37
CA PHE A 642 -9.78 0.56 24.36
C PHE A 642 -8.67 -0.30 23.73
N LEU A 643 -8.97 -0.99 22.63
CA LEU A 643 -8.00 -1.83 21.92
C LEU A 643 -7.02 -1.01 21.08
N GLY A 644 -7.44 0.14 20.58
CA GLY A 644 -6.70 0.97 19.63
C GLY A 644 -6.96 0.59 18.17
N LYS A 645 -7.14 1.60 17.32
CA LYS A 645 -7.50 1.44 15.90
C LYS A 645 -6.52 0.58 15.10
N GLU A 646 -5.24 0.60 15.45
CA GLU A 646 -4.21 -0.21 14.80
C GLU A 646 -4.33 -1.70 15.15
N ASN A 647 -4.98 -2.04 16.26
CA ASN A 647 -5.15 -3.41 16.75
C ASN A 647 -6.48 -4.02 16.35
N VAL A 648 -7.35 -3.29 15.64
CA VAL A 648 -8.69 -3.78 15.25
C VAL A 648 -8.87 -3.85 13.73
N ALA A 649 -9.72 -4.78 13.30
CA ALA A 649 -10.26 -4.86 11.94
C ALA A 649 -11.79 -4.73 11.99
N ASN A 650 -12.43 -4.45 10.85
CA ASN A 650 -13.88 -4.30 10.75
C ASN A 650 -14.37 -5.04 9.49
N ILE A 651 -14.33 -6.37 9.56
CA ILE A 651 -14.67 -7.27 8.45
C ILE A 651 -15.93 -8.05 8.82
N SER A 652 -16.90 -8.11 7.91
CA SER A 652 -18.13 -8.89 8.11
C SER A 652 -17.91 -10.40 7.94
N ILE A 653 -18.80 -11.22 8.50
CA ILE A 653 -18.76 -12.69 8.34
C ILE A 653 -18.78 -13.07 6.85
N GLN A 654 -19.60 -12.39 6.03
CA GLN A 654 -19.72 -12.66 4.62
C GLN A 654 -18.40 -12.37 3.88
N ALA A 655 -17.75 -11.24 4.18
CA ALA A 655 -16.47 -10.89 3.59
C ALA A 655 -15.35 -11.88 3.97
N LEU A 656 -15.33 -12.35 5.23
CA LEU A 656 -14.39 -13.40 5.67
C LEU A 656 -14.60 -14.72 4.92
N ASN A 657 -15.84 -15.06 4.56
CA ASN A 657 -16.17 -16.27 3.82
C ASN A 657 -15.85 -16.18 2.32
N GLU A 658 -16.05 -15.03 1.72
CA GLU A 658 -16.00 -14.85 0.26
C GLU A 658 -14.61 -14.41 -0.24
N ASP A 659 -13.83 -13.71 0.58
CA ASP A 659 -12.58 -13.07 0.15
C ASP A 659 -11.37 -13.39 1.06
N LYS A 660 -10.42 -14.15 0.51
CA LYS A 660 -9.14 -14.48 1.18
C LYS A 660 -8.26 -13.27 1.47
N PHE A 661 -8.43 -12.15 0.73
CA PHE A 661 -7.73 -10.89 1.00
C PHE A 661 -8.25 -10.21 2.26
N MET A 662 -9.52 -10.44 2.63
CA MET A 662 -10.12 -9.88 3.84
C MET A 662 -9.63 -10.59 5.10
N VAL A 663 -9.43 -11.92 5.02
CA VAL A 663 -8.80 -12.69 6.11
C VAL A 663 -7.40 -12.16 6.45
N ALA A 664 -6.64 -11.71 5.45
CA ALA A 664 -5.31 -11.11 5.67
C ALA A 664 -5.33 -9.86 6.56
N GLN A 665 -6.46 -9.15 6.66
CA GLN A 665 -6.60 -7.95 7.50
C GLN A 665 -6.65 -8.27 8.99
N LEU A 666 -6.89 -9.54 9.36
CA LEU A 666 -6.90 -10.00 10.75
C LEU A 666 -5.49 -10.28 11.29
N HIS A 667 -4.48 -10.34 10.41
CA HIS A 667 -3.11 -10.65 10.81
C HIS A 667 -2.57 -9.59 11.78
N GLY A 668 -2.18 -10.03 12.98
CA GLY A 668 -1.64 -9.18 14.04
C GLY A 668 -2.66 -8.31 14.77
N LYS A 669 -3.96 -8.53 14.56
CA LYS A 669 -5.04 -7.78 15.23
C LYS A 669 -5.47 -8.47 16.53
N LEU A 670 -5.94 -7.69 17.50
CA LEU A 670 -6.54 -8.16 18.76
C LEU A 670 -8.06 -8.37 18.64
N GLY A 671 -8.74 -7.63 17.76
CA GLY A 671 -10.18 -7.71 17.57
C GLY A 671 -10.62 -7.52 16.13
N ASN A 672 -11.69 -8.21 15.73
CA ASN A 672 -12.47 -7.84 14.56
C ASN A 672 -13.82 -7.33 15.07
N LEU A 673 -14.05 -6.03 14.98
CA LEU A 673 -15.23 -5.34 15.48
C LEU A 673 -16.07 -4.89 14.29
N CYS A 674 -17.00 -5.73 13.85
CA CYS A 674 -17.88 -5.40 12.72
C CYS A 674 -19.17 -4.75 13.21
N GLY A 675 -19.41 -3.50 12.81
CA GLY A 675 -20.53 -2.70 13.36
C GLY A 675 -21.89 -2.93 12.71
N ASP A 676 -21.91 -3.49 11.50
CA ASP A 676 -23.15 -3.74 10.77
C ASP A 676 -23.04 -5.01 9.93
N LEU A 677 -23.59 -6.09 10.46
CA LEU A 677 -23.66 -7.38 9.80
C LEU A 677 -24.87 -7.38 8.86
N PRO A 678 -24.68 -7.56 7.54
CA PRO A 678 -25.80 -7.55 6.61
C PRO A 678 -26.70 -8.77 6.83
N LYS A 679 -28.02 -8.61 6.66
CA LYS A 679 -29.05 -9.68 6.71
C LYS A 679 -28.94 -10.71 5.57
N LYS A 680 -27.79 -10.81 4.92
CA LYS A 680 -27.54 -11.77 3.83
C LYS A 680 -27.20 -13.14 4.41
N LEU A 681 -27.73 -14.18 3.76
CA LEU A 681 -27.47 -15.59 4.10
C LEU A 681 -25.97 -15.87 4.25
N VAL A 682 -25.57 -16.44 5.38
CA VAL A 682 -24.23 -16.96 5.62
C VAL A 682 -24.23 -18.45 5.25
N ARG A 683 -23.65 -18.77 4.08
CA ARG A 683 -23.71 -20.12 3.50
C ARG A 683 -22.72 -21.11 4.11
N TYR A 684 -21.50 -20.65 4.34
CA TYR A 684 -20.40 -21.47 4.83
C TYR A 684 -19.87 -20.85 6.12
N THR A 685 -19.53 -21.64 7.13
CA THR A 685 -18.94 -21.12 8.38
C THR A 685 -17.58 -21.73 8.70
N GLY A 686 -17.01 -22.54 7.78
CA GLY A 686 -15.73 -23.19 8.02
C GLY A 686 -14.58 -22.22 8.26
N VAL A 687 -14.60 -21.02 7.66
CA VAL A 687 -13.60 -19.99 7.98
C VAL A 687 -13.69 -19.51 9.42
N LEU A 688 -14.90 -19.38 9.99
CA LEU A 688 -15.09 -19.00 11.38
C LEU A 688 -14.55 -20.09 12.32
N LYS A 689 -14.75 -21.37 11.96
CA LYS A 689 -14.20 -22.51 12.70
C LYS A 689 -12.66 -22.49 12.70
N GLN A 690 -12.04 -22.17 11.56
CA GLN A 690 -10.58 -22.02 11.46
C GLN A 690 -10.07 -20.81 12.24
N LEU A 691 -10.73 -19.66 12.10
CA LEU A 691 -10.35 -18.40 12.78
C LEU A 691 -10.47 -18.49 14.29
N THR A 692 -11.46 -19.24 14.79
CA THR A 692 -11.66 -19.43 16.23
C THR A 692 -10.96 -20.67 16.79
N GLY A 693 -10.49 -21.59 15.92
CA GLY A 693 -9.93 -22.88 16.32
C GLY A 693 -8.42 -22.90 16.55
N GLY A 694 -7.72 -21.78 16.36
CA GLY A 694 -6.25 -21.73 16.44
C GLY A 694 -5.55 -22.38 15.24
N ASP A 695 -6.27 -22.69 14.17
CA ASP A 695 -5.69 -23.26 12.96
C ASP A 695 -4.83 -22.25 12.22
N ARG A 696 -3.75 -22.71 11.58
CA ARG A 696 -2.91 -21.87 10.73
C ARG A 696 -3.65 -21.58 9.41
N LEU A 697 -4.01 -20.33 9.18
CA LEU A 697 -4.74 -19.87 8.00
C LEU A 697 -3.79 -19.44 6.89
N VAL A 698 -4.20 -19.66 5.63
CA VAL A 698 -3.53 -19.09 4.45
C VAL A 698 -4.20 -17.76 4.13
N ALA A 699 -3.43 -16.69 4.14
CA ALA A 699 -3.87 -15.37 3.70
C ALA A 699 -2.97 -14.84 2.60
N GLN A 700 -3.47 -13.83 1.88
CA GLN A 700 -2.73 -13.20 0.80
C GLN A 700 -3.01 -11.72 0.80
N HIS A 701 -1.97 -10.88 0.68
CA HIS A 701 -2.16 -9.47 0.32
C HIS A 701 -2.23 -9.33 -1.20
N LYS A 702 -3.03 -8.38 -1.69
CA LYS A 702 -3.24 -8.18 -3.13
C LYS A 702 -1.90 -7.94 -3.85
N ARG A 703 -1.61 -8.76 -4.86
CA ARG A 703 -0.35 -8.77 -5.63
C ARG A 703 0.91 -9.12 -4.81
N GLN A 704 0.76 -9.80 -3.68
CA GLN A 704 1.87 -10.34 -2.90
C GLN A 704 1.79 -11.87 -2.78
N HIS A 705 2.87 -12.51 -2.32
CA HIS A 705 2.88 -13.94 -2.03
C HIS A 705 1.95 -14.27 -0.86
N PRO A 706 1.24 -15.41 -0.88
CA PRO A 706 0.50 -15.89 0.27
C PRO A 706 1.41 -16.09 1.49
N PHE A 707 0.89 -15.84 2.67
CA PHE A 707 1.54 -16.09 3.95
C PHE A 707 0.60 -16.87 4.86
N PHE A 708 1.17 -17.42 5.93
CA PHE A 708 0.43 -18.20 6.90
C PHE A 708 0.46 -17.52 8.26
N PHE A 709 -0.68 -17.42 8.93
CA PHE A 709 -0.77 -16.87 10.28
C PHE A 709 -1.83 -17.58 11.11
N GLU A 710 -1.73 -17.46 12.43
CA GLU A 710 -2.74 -17.91 13.38
C GLU A 710 -3.54 -16.68 13.83
N ASN A 711 -4.87 -16.80 13.90
CA ASN A 711 -5.73 -15.67 14.21
C ASN A 711 -5.73 -15.38 15.72
N THR A 712 -5.29 -14.17 16.08
CA THR A 712 -5.38 -13.65 17.46
C THR A 712 -6.62 -12.78 17.65
N ALA A 713 -7.21 -12.28 16.57
CA ALA A 713 -8.26 -11.27 16.61
C ALA A 713 -9.59 -11.89 17.04
N LYS A 714 -10.15 -11.46 18.19
CA LYS A 714 -11.46 -11.91 18.69
C LYS A 714 -12.58 -11.35 17.83
N LEU A 715 -13.45 -12.24 17.34
CA LEU A 715 -14.47 -11.89 16.36
C LEU A 715 -15.76 -11.41 17.06
N THR A 716 -16.06 -10.11 16.92
CA THR A 716 -17.26 -9.46 17.45
C THR A 716 -18.04 -8.83 16.31
N PHE A 717 -19.30 -9.21 16.16
CA PHE A 717 -20.19 -8.67 15.15
C PHE A 717 -21.40 -8.01 15.81
N PHE A 718 -21.83 -6.89 15.25
CA PHE A 718 -23.07 -6.23 15.62
C PHE A 718 -24.03 -6.26 14.43
N ALA A 719 -25.30 -6.55 14.69
CA ALA A 719 -26.33 -6.65 13.67
C ALA A 719 -27.61 -5.93 14.12
N ASN A 720 -28.33 -5.30 13.21
CA ASN A 720 -29.70 -4.86 13.51
C ASN A 720 -30.68 -6.04 13.46
N GLU A 721 -30.47 -6.93 12.49
CA GLU A 721 -31.21 -8.18 12.35
C GLU A 721 -30.22 -9.32 12.13
N LEU A 722 -30.45 -10.47 12.76
CA LEU A 722 -29.56 -11.62 12.61
C LEU A 722 -29.64 -12.16 11.17
N PRO A 723 -28.49 -12.39 10.50
CA PRO A 723 -28.50 -13.03 9.20
C PRO A 723 -28.91 -14.50 9.32
N PRO A 724 -29.69 -15.04 8.38
CA PRO A 724 -29.89 -16.48 8.31
C PRO A 724 -28.54 -17.19 8.09
N ILE A 725 -28.33 -18.32 8.78
CA ILE A 725 -27.16 -19.19 8.59
C ILE A 725 -27.65 -20.51 7.96
N GLU A 726 -27.00 -20.94 6.89
CA GLU A 726 -27.33 -22.20 6.19
C GLU A 726 -26.79 -23.43 6.93
N GLU A 727 -25.60 -23.31 7.53
CA GLU A 727 -24.93 -24.39 8.23
C GLU A 727 -25.47 -24.55 9.67
N ASP A 728 -26.18 -25.64 9.91
CA ASP A 728 -26.74 -25.96 11.22
C ASP A 728 -25.98 -27.12 11.87
N THR A 729 -24.85 -26.80 12.50
CA THR A 729 -23.96 -27.82 13.12
C THR A 729 -23.67 -27.49 14.56
N LEU A 730 -23.60 -28.52 15.43
CA LEU A 730 -23.24 -28.36 16.84
C LEU A 730 -21.93 -27.55 17.00
N ALA A 731 -20.93 -27.85 16.18
CA ALA A 731 -19.63 -27.17 16.18
C ALA A 731 -19.74 -25.65 15.92
N LEU A 732 -20.72 -25.16 15.18
CA LEU A 732 -20.93 -23.73 15.00
C LEU A 732 -21.54 -23.11 16.26
N TRP A 733 -22.62 -23.72 16.77
CA TRP A 733 -23.38 -23.20 17.91
C TRP A 733 -22.60 -23.25 19.23
N GLU A 734 -21.66 -24.17 19.37
CA GLU A 734 -20.71 -24.19 20.48
C GLU A 734 -19.74 -23.00 20.46
N ARG A 735 -19.48 -22.41 19.30
CA ARG A 735 -18.55 -21.26 19.14
C ARG A 735 -19.27 -19.92 19.18
N LEU A 736 -20.53 -19.86 18.77
CA LEU A 736 -21.31 -18.63 18.71
C LEU A 736 -21.95 -18.30 20.06
N GLU A 737 -21.75 -17.07 20.52
CA GLU A 737 -22.57 -16.43 21.55
C GLU A 737 -23.40 -15.30 20.93
N VAL A 738 -24.66 -15.20 21.33
CA VAL A 738 -25.65 -14.30 20.74
C VAL A 738 -26.23 -13.45 21.86
N ILE A 739 -25.95 -12.15 21.85
CA ILE A 739 -26.34 -11.25 22.96
C ILE A 739 -27.36 -10.22 22.45
N PRO A 740 -28.59 -10.20 22.98
CA PRO A 740 -29.59 -9.24 22.57
C PRO A 740 -29.41 -7.87 23.24
N PHE A 741 -29.68 -6.81 22.49
CA PHE A 741 -29.72 -5.42 22.94
C PHE A 741 -31.18 -4.96 22.86
N LEU A 742 -31.93 -5.24 23.93
CA LEU A 742 -33.39 -5.13 23.97
C LEU A 742 -33.91 -3.71 24.24
N ARG A 743 -33.04 -2.80 24.68
CA ARG A 743 -33.40 -1.43 25.06
C ARG A 743 -33.34 -0.50 23.86
N GLU A 744 -34.29 0.42 23.74
CA GLU A 744 -34.35 1.40 22.66
C GLU A 744 -34.35 2.82 23.24
N PHE A 745 -33.43 3.66 22.77
CA PHE A 745 -33.32 5.06 23.17
C PHE A 745 -33.97 5.95 22.10
N LEU A 746 -35.07 6.61 22.45
CA LEU A 746 -35.95 7.30 21.50
C LEU A 746 -35.50 8.73 21.13
N GLU A 747 -34.54 9.31 21.85
CA GLU A 747 -34.04 10.65 21.59
C GLU A 747 -33.02 10.65 20.45
N ASP A 748 -33.32 11.40 19.39
CA ASP A 748 -32.51 11.50 18.17
C ASP A 748 -31.65 12.77 18.20
N ASP A 749 -30.64 12.77 19.06
CA ASP A 749 -29.61 13.81 19.10
C ASP A 749 -28.27 13.23 18.61
N PRO A 750 -27.78 13.61 17.41
CA PRO A 750 -26.50 13.16 16.88
C PRO A 750 -25.30 13.52 17.77
N GLU A 751 -25.39 14.61 18.55
CA GLU A 751 -24.30 15.02 19.45
C GLU A 751 -24.24 14.13 20.70
N ARG A 752 -25.36 13.51 21.09
CA ARG A 752 -25.45 12.64 22.28
C ARG A 752 -24.48 11.47 22.21
N GLU A 753 -24.42 10.75 21.09
CA GLU A 753 -23.50 9.61 20.94
C GLU A 753 -22.03 10.06 21.07
N VAL A 754 -21.71 11.24 20.53
CA VAL A 754 -20.36 11.82 20.63
C VAL A 754 -20.04 12.20 22.07
N HIS A 755 -20.99 12.80 22.79
CA HIS A 755 -20.81 13.18 24.19
C HIS A 755 -20.66 11.95 25.11
N ILE A 756 -21.49 10.93 24.92
CA ILE A 756 -21.36 9.66 25.64
C ILE A 756 -19.99 9.06 25.34
N LEU A 757 -19.62 8.89 24.08
CA LEU A 757 -18.32 8.28 23.74
C LEU A 757 -17.14 9.07 24.34
N LYS A 758 -17.19 10.41 24.36
CA LYS A 758 -16.17 11.25 25.00
C LYS A 758 -16.08 11.01 26.51
N SER A 759 -17.20 10.84 27.22
CA SER A 759 -17.17 10.55 28.65
C SER A 759 -16.64 9.14 28.94
N LEU A 760 -16.91 8.17 28.05
CA LEU A 760 -16.44 6.79 28.18
C LEU A 760 -14.95 6.60 27.83
N THR A 761 -14.40 7.45 26.96
CA THR A 761 -13.03 7.26 26.42
C THR A 761 -11.98 8.14 27.10
N THR A 762 -12.27 8.68 28.28
CA THR A 762 -11.26 9.39 29.07
C THR A 762 -10.15 8.44 29.52
N PRO A 763 -8.89 8.91 29.70
CA PRO A 763 -7.80 8.04 30.15
C PRO A 763 -8.09 7.28 31.44
N LYS A 764 -8.80 7.92 32.39
CA LYS A 764 -9.19 7.31 33.67
C LYS A 764 -10.22 6.20 33.48
N GLU A 765 -11.25 6.44 32.66
CA GLU A 765 -12.29 5.45 32.37
C GLU A 765 -11.72 4.24 31.60
N LEU A 766 -10.87 4.46 30.60
CA LEU A 766 -10.22 3.35 29.88
C LEU A 766 -9.29 2.54 30.78
N SER A 767 -8.59 3.19 31.72
CA SER A 767 -7.77 2.50 32.73
C SER A 767 -8.63 1.69 33.70
N GLY A 768 -9.79 2.21 34.11
CA GLY A 768 -10.77 1.46 34.89
C GLY A 768 -11.34 0.26 34.14
N LEU A 769 -11.66 0.42 32.84
CA LEU A 769 -12.11 -0.67 31.98
C LEU A 769 -11.02 -1.75 31.83
N LEU A 770 -9.75 -1.36 31.77
CA LEU A 770 -8.64 -2.31 31.76
C LEU A 770 -8.63 -3.17 33.03
N ASN A 771 -8.84 -2.57 34.20
CA ASN A 771 -8.93 -3.32 35.46
C ASN A 771 -10.11 -4.30 35.44
N LEU A 772 -11.31 -3.86 35.03
CA LEU A 772 -12.47 -4.75 34.89
C LEU A 772 -12.24 -5.88 33.89
N ALA A 773 -11.60 -5.57 32.76
CA ALA A 773 -11.29 -6.55 31.72
C ALA A 773 -10.27 -7.59 32.20
N LEU A 774 -9.26 -7.19 32.98
CA LEU A 774 -8.29 -8.10 33.59
C LEU A 774 -8.95 -9.00 34.64
N GLU A 775 -9.83 -8.46 35.47
CA GLU A 775 -10.62 -9.24 36.43
C GLU A 775 -11.54 -10.24 35.71
N GLY A 776 -12.23 -9.80 34.66
CA GLY A 776 -13.08 -10.65 33.83
C GLY A 776 -12.28 -11.76 33.14
N LEU A 777 -11.11 -11.43 32.58
CA LEU A 777 -10.20 -12.42 32.01
C LEU A 777 -9.76 -13.45 33.07
N GLY A 778 -9.39 -13.00 34.26
CA GLY A 778 -9.02 -13.88 35.37
C GLY A 778 -10.13 -14.85 35.74
N ARG A 779 -11.37 -14.35 35.94
CA ARG A 779 -12.55 -15.20 36.24
C ARG A 779 -12.80 -16.23 35.13
N MET A 780 -12.72 -15.81 33.88
CA MET A 780 -12.95 -16.67 32.72
C MET A 780 -11.90 -17.79 32.61
N LEU A 781 -10.62 -17.48 32.84
CA LEU A 781 -9.53 -18.47 32.84
C LEU A 781 -9.65 -19.45 34.00
N GLU A 782 -9.96 -18.97 35.22
CA GLU A 782 -10.15 -19.82 36.40
C GLU A 782 -11.34 -20.77 36.23
N ARG A 783 -12.45 -20.27 35.67
CA ARG A 783 -13.66 -21.08 35.40
C ARG A 783 -13.50 -22.03 34.22
N GLY A 784 -12.58 -21.74 33.29
CA GLY A 784 -12.41 -22.50 32.04
C GLY A 784 -13.52 -22.24 31.02
N GLY A 785 -14.14 -21.06 31.04
CA GLY A 785 -15.20 -20.68 30.10
C GLY A 785 -15.77 -19.29 30.35
N ILE A 786 -16.52 -18.77 29.39
CA ILE A 786 -17.20 -17.46 29.46
C ILE A 786 -18.48 -17.58 30.30
N SER A 787 -18.88 -16.51 30.97
CA SER A 787 -20.09 -16.45 31.79
C SER A 787 -21.33 -16.59 30.92
N HIS A 788 -22.41 -17.09 31.55
CA HIS A 788 -23.77 -17.00 31.04
C HIS A 788 -23.99 -17.55 29.62
N THR A 789 -23.21 -18.57 29.21
CA THR A 789 -23.46 -19.27 27.96
C THR A 789 -24.73 -20.11 28.11
N THR A 790 -25.79 -19.75 27.39
CA THR A 790 -27.00 -20.57 27.30
C THR A 790 -26.71 -21.91 26.63
N ALA A 791 -27.53 -22.92 26.89
CA ALA A 791 -27.32 -24.23 26.31
C ALA A 791 -27.32 -24.14 24.77
N THR A 792 -26.44 -24.88 24.10
CA THR A 792 -26.26 -24.80 22.65
C THR A 792 -27.56 -24.96 21.86
N ALA A 793 -28.48 -25.81 22.34
CA ALA A 793 -29.80 -26.01 21.76
C ALA A 793 -30.70 -24.78 21.87
N GLU A 794 -30.72 -24.13 23.05
CA GLU A 794 -31.49 -22.91 23.29
C GLU A 794 -30.96 -21.75 22.44
N LYS A 795 -29.64 -21.61 22.34
CA LYS A 795 -28.98 -20.62 21.46
C LYS A 795 -29.37 -20.81 20.00
N ARG A 796 -29.29 -22.05 19.50
CA ARG A 796 -29.70 -22.38 18.13
C ARG A 796 -31.15 -22.00 17.91
N GLU A 797 -32.04 -22.43 18.79
CA GLU A 797 -33.47 -22.19 18.65
C GLU A 797 -33.79 -20.70 18.66
N TYR A 798 -33.21 -19.97 19.59
CA TYR A 798 -33.33 -18.52 19.69
C TYR A 798 -32.83 -17.82 18.43
N TYR A 799 -31.64 -18.19 17.92
CA TYR A 799 -31.07 -17.61 16.72
C TYR A 799 -31.94 -17.84 15.49
N ILE A 800 -32.42 -19.08 15.28
CA ILE A 800 -33.29 -19.41 14.14
C ILE A 800 -34.59 -18.61 14.23
N ARG A 801 -35.19 -18.51 15.41
CA ARG A 801 -36.41 -17.73 15.63
C ARG A 801 -36.21 -16.24 15.33
N ALA A 802 -35.08 -15.68 15.76
CA ALA A 802 -34.76 -14.27 15.55
C ALA A 802 -34.29 -13.94 14.12
N SER A 803 -33.67 -14.88 13.40
CA SER A 803 -33.20 -14.68 12.01
C SER A 803 -34.25 -15.05 10.94
N SER A 804 -35.10 -16.03 11.22
CA SER A 804 -36.14 -16.54 10.31
C SER A 804 -37.31 -17.16 11.08
N THR A 805 -38.28 -16.32 11.44
CA THR A 805 -39.52 -16.72 12.12
C THR A 805 -40.32 -17.76 11.34
N GLU A 806 -40.34 -17.68 10.01
CA GLU A 806 -41.00 -18.68 9.16
C GLU A 806 -40.33 -20.06 9.25
N GLN A 807 -39.00 -20.12 9.39
CA GLN A 807 -38.26 -21.38 9.52
C GLN A 807 -38.52 -21.98 10.89
N ALA A 808 -38.46 -21.16 11.95
CA ALA A 808 -38.78 -21.62 13.30
C ALA A 808 -40.20 -22.16 13.40
N PHE A 809 -41.18 -21.47 12.79
CA PHE A 809 -42.55 -21.96 12.70
C PHE A 809 -42.63 -23.32 11.98
N PHE A 810 -41.91 -23.49 10.87
CA PHE A 810 -41.89 -24.75 10.15
C PHE A 810 -41.28 -25.90 10.97
N GLU A 811 -40.11 -25.68 11.59
CA GLU A 811 -39.41 -26.71 12.36
C GLU A 811 -40.19 -27.15 13.61
N GLN A 812 -40.82 -26.19 14.29
CA GLN A 812 -41.48 -26.43 15.58
C GLN A 812 -42.94 -26.89 15.41
N CYS A 813 -43.67 -26.28 14.49
CA CYS A 813 -45.12 -26.44 14.42
C CYS A 813 -45.58 -27.26 13.23
N VAL A 814 -44.73 -27.61 12.25
CA VAL A 814 -45.17 -28.29 11.02
C VAL A 814 -44.65 -29.73 10.96
N GLY A 815 -45.58 -30.68 10.83
CA GLY A 815 -45.31 -32.08 10.52
C GLY A 815 -45.53 -32.37 9.04
N ILE A 816 -44.82 -33.37 8.52
CA ILE A 816 -44.96 -33.83 7.12
C ILE A 816 -45.54 -35.25 7.13
N HIS A 817 -46.67 -35.44 6.45
CA HIS A 817 -47.32 -36.73 6.30
C HIS A 817 -48.17 -36.75 5.03
N GLY A 818 -47.99 -37.75 4.16
CA GLY A 818 -48.43 -37.73 2.75
C GLY A 818 -49.94 -37.57 2.50
N ASP A 819 -50.77 -37.92 3.48
CA ASP A 819 -52.23 -37.89 3.36
C ASP A 819 -52.89 -36.70 4.08
N GLU A 820 -52.12 -35.88 4.79
CA GLU A 820 -52.66 -34.74 5.53
C GLU A 820 -52.89 -33.52 4.63
N GLU A 821 -53.95 -32.76 4.93
CA GLU A 821 -54.32 -31.57 4.17
C GLU A 821 -54.66 -30.41 5.09
N ILE A 822 -54.12 -29.22 4.78
CA ILE A 822 -54.44 -27.98 5.49
C ILE A 822 -54.78 -26.85 4.52
N LEU A 823 -55.83 -26.09 4.82
CA LEU A 823 -56.20 -24.90 4.06
C LEU A 823 -55.06 -23.88 4.11
N LYS A 824 -54.69 -23.31 2.96
CA LYS A 824 -53.61 -22.32 2.87
C LYS A 824 -53.86 -21.10 3.77
N GLY A 825 -55.11 -20.65 3.88
CA GLY A 825 -55.50 -19.56 4.77
C GLY A 825 -55.27 -19.94 6.23
N LYS A 826 -55.77 -21.11 6.65
CA LYS A 826 -55.63 -21.62 8.03
C LYS A 826 -54.17 -21.83 8.42
N PHE A 827 -53.33 -22.35 7.50
CA PHE A 827 -51.88 -22.46 7.70
C PHE A 827 -51.21 -21.11 7.96
N TYR A 828 -51.63 -20.07 7.22
CA TYR A 828 -51.13 -18.71 7.44
C TYR A 828 -51.63 -18.10 8.75
N ASP A 829 -52.86 -18.41 9.17
CA ASP A 829 -53.39 -17.97 10.47
C ASP A 829 -52.59 -18.57 11.63
N TYR A 830 -52.21 -19.85 11.54
CA TYR A 830 -51.31 -20.50 12.50
C TYR A 830 -49.95 -19.82 12.56
N TYR A 831 -49.35 -19.48 11.41
CA TYR A 831 -48.11 -18.72 11.38
C TYR A 831 -48.27 -17.33 12.02
N CYS A 832 -49.37 -16.62 11.76
CA CYS A 832 -49.63 -15.33 12.40
C CYS A 832 -49.79 -15.45 13.91
N ALA A 833 -50.45 -16.51 14.38
CA ALA A 833 -50.57 -16.79 15.81
C ALA A 833 -49.21 -17.11 16.45
N TYR A 834 -48.39 -17.92 15.78
CA TYR A 834 -47.00 -18.19 16.18
C TYR A 834 -46.17 -16.91 16.29
N CYS A 835 -46.22 -16.04 15.27
CA CYS A 835 -45.53 -14.75 15.30
C CYS A 835 -45.97 -13.89 16.50
N ARG A 836 -47.29 -13.78 16.76
CA ARG A 836 -47.81 -13.03 17.90
C ARG A 836 -47.37 -13.60 19.25
N LYS A 837 -47.40 -14.93 19.41
CA LYS A 837 -46.97 -15.63 20.64
C LYS A 837 -45.53 -15.26 21.02
N PHE A 838 -44.67 -15.04 20.04
CA PHE A 838 -43.26 -14.70 20.25
C PHE A 838 -42.92 -13.22 19.98
N GLY A 839 -43.92 -12.35 19.83
CA GLY A 839 -43.70 -10.91 19.65
C GLY A 839 -43.15 -10.48 18.29
N TYR A 840 -43.22 -11.33 17.26
CA TYR A 840 -42.78 -11.01 15.90
C TYR A 840 -43.93 -10.53 15.00
N SER A 841 -43.58 -9.72 13.99
CA SER A 841 -44.52 -9.34 12.93
C SER A 841 -44.56 -10.41 11.83
N PRO A 842 -45.75 -10.92 11.44
CA PRO A 842 -45.85 -11.95 10.40
C PRO A 842 -45.52 -11.40 9.02
N SER A 843 -44.64 -12.10 8.30
CA SER A 843 -44.38 -11.86 6.88
C SER A 843 -45.62 -12.11 6.02
N ALA A 844 -45.75 -11.46 4.87
CA ALA A 844 -46.88 -11.67 3.95
C ALA A 844 -47.07 -13.16 3.54
N PRO A 845 -48.31 -13.63 3.26
CA PRO A 845 -48.60 -15.03 2.95
C PRO A 845 -47.80 -15.60 1.76
N GLY A 846 -47.45 -14.72 0.81
CA GLY A 846 -46.62 -15.08 -0.34
C GLY A 846 -45.16 -15.39 0.03
N SER A 847 -44.60 -14.73 1.04
CA SER A 847 -43.25 -14.99 1.57
C SER A 847 -43.18 -16.39 2.18
N LEU A 848 -44.07 -16.67 3.12
CA LEU A 848 -44.20 -17.98 3.77
C LEU A 848 -44.38 -19.11 2.73
N THR A 849 -45.25 -18.90 1.73
CA THR A 849 -45.47 -19.86 0.64
C THR A 849 -44.19 -20.16 -0.16
N LYS A 850 -43.39 -19.14 -0.48
CA LYS A 850 -42.15 -19.31 -1.24
C LYS A 850 -41.11 -20.09 -0.44
N LYS A 851 -40.96 -19.78 0.85
CA LYS A 851 -39.97 -20.43 1.72
C LYS A 851 -40.36 -21.85 2.11
N LEU A 852 -41.66 -22.14 2.26
CA LEU A 852 -42.14 -23.49 2.55
C LEU A 852 -41.67 -24.52 1.52
N ASN A 853 -41.69 -24.15 0.23
CA ASN A 853 -41.20 -25.02 -0.85
C ASN A 853 -39.69 -25.33 -0.76
N TRP A 854 -38.91 -24.53 -0.04
CA TRP A 854 -37.48 -24.76 0.18
C TRP A 854 -37.20 -25.69 1.37
N TRP A 855 -38.07 -25.70 2.39
CA TRP A 855 -37.84 -26.47 3.62
C TRP A 855 -38.48 -27.86 3.62
N VAL A 856 -39.39 -28.13 2.69
CA VAL A 856 -39.91 -29.49 2.50
C VAL A 856 -38.78 -30.39 1.95
N PRO A 857 -38.42 -31.49 2.64
CA PRO A 857 -37.44 -32.45 2.16
C PRO A 857 -37.87 -33.06 0.83
N LYS A 858 -36.98 -33.07 -0.17
CA LYS A 858 -37.25 -33.70 -1.48
C LYS A 858 -37.44 -35.22 -1.39
N GLU A 859 -36.99 -35.85 -0.30
CA GLU A 859 -36.96 -37.30 -0.11
C GLU A 859 -38.06 -37.82 0.83
N GLY A 860 -38.84 -36.95 1.48
CA GLY A 860 -39.84 -37.31 2.49
C GLY A 860 -41.24 -36.81 2.16
N GLY A 861 -41.92 -37.47 1.22
CA GLY A 861 -43.31 -37.17 0.85
C GLY A 861 -43.49 -35.94 -0.05
N LYS A 862 -44.52 -35.99 -0.92
CA LYS A 862 -44.86 -34.88 -1.82
C LYS A 862 -45.69 -33.84 -1.08
N VAL A 863 -45.08 -32.72 -0.71
CA VAL A 863 -45.86 -31.53 -0.31
C VAL A 863 -46.25 -30.78 -1.57
N GLU A 864 -47.56 -30.68 -1.83
CA GLU A 864 -48.09 -30.06 -3.02
C GLU A 864 -49.14 -29.01 -2.67
N LYS A 865 -49.06 -27.88 -3.37
CA LYS A 865 -50.10 -26.86 -3.32
C LYS A 865 -51.14 -27.14 -4.40
N ILE A 866 -52.30 -27.63 -4.00
CA ILE A 866 -53.38 -28.01 -4.92
C ILE A 866 -54.64 -27.19 -4.67
N ARG A 867 -55.58 -27.23 -5.61
CA ARG A 867 -56.95 -26.74 -5.40
C ARG A 867 -57.82 -27.92 -4.98
N GLY A 868 -58.17 -27.97 -3.70
CA GLY A 868 -59.04 -28.99 -3.11
C GLY A 868 -60.47 -28.49 -2.92
N TYR A 869 -61.37 -29.32 -2.39
CA TYR A 869 -62.72 -28.92 -2.03
C TYR A 869 -62.78 -28.45 -0.58
N ALA A 870 -63.46 -27.34 -0.30
CA ALA A 870 -63.67 -26.90 1.07
C ALA A 870 -64.61 -27.89 1.81
N PRO A 871 -64.39 -28.17 3.11
CA PRO A 871 -65.32 -28.97 3.90
C PRO A 871 -66.73 -28.37 3.83
N GLY A 872 -67.69 -29.12 3.28
CA GLY A 872 -69.09 -28.68 3.17
C GLY A 872 -69.46 -27.86 1.92
N SER A 873 -68.54 -27.61 0.97
CA SER A 873 -68.84 -26.90 -0.28
C SER A 873 -68.49 -27.74 -1.52
N ARG A 874 -69.44 -27.89 -2.47
CA ARG A 874 -69.22 -28.58 -3.76
C ARG A 874 -68.76 -27.63 -4.89
N THR A 875 -68.77 -26.31 -4.65
CA THR A 875 -68.51 -25.28 -5.66
C THR A 875 -67.22 -24.52 -5.42
N GLU A 876 -66.80 -24.35 -4.16
CA GLU A 876 -65.58 -23.63 -3.82
C GLU A 876 -64.36 -24.54 -3.78
N ARG A 877 -63.32 -24.15 -4.52
CA ARG A 877 -62.05 -24.87 -4.59
C ARG A 877 -60.89 -24.03 -4.02
N PRO A 878 -60.76 -23.91 -2.69
CA PRO A 878 -59.68 -23.14 -2.07
C PRO A 878 -58.31 -23.80 -2.31
N TRP A 879 -57.25 -23.01 -2.10
CA TRP A 879 -55.88 -23.52 -2.09
C TRP A 879 -55.64 -24.30 -0.80
N ILE A 880 -55.18 -25.54 -0.92
CA ILE A 880 -54.77 -26.41 0.19
C ILE A 880 -53.30 -26.79 0.01
N TRP A 881 -52.63 -27.01 1.13
CA TRP A 881 -51.37 -27.73 1.18
C TRP A 881 -51.68 -29.18 1.50
N LYS A 882 -51.26 -30.08 0.62
CA LYS A 882 -51.28 -31.52 0.83
C LYS A 882 -49.89 -31.98 1.28
N GLY A 883 -49.82 -32.90 2.22
CA GLY A 883 -48.58 -33.48 2.72
C GLY A 883 -48.07 -32.87 4.03
N ILE A 884 -48.76 -31.88 4.61
CA ILE A 884 -48.35 -31.20 5.86
C ILE A 884 -49.52 -31.07 6.83
N PHE A 885 -49.21 -31.07 8.12
CA PHE A 885 -50.13 -30.84 9.23
C PHE A 885 -49.47 -30.00 10.34
N MET A 886 -50.28 -29.50 11.28
CA MET A 886 -49.76 -28.79 12.45
C MET A 886 -49.48 -29.78 13.59
N ARG A 887 -48.26 -29.78 14.14
CA ARG A 887 -47.91 -30.52 15.36
C ARG A 887 -48.67 -29.93 16.55
N CYS A 888 -49.11 -30.78 17.47
CA CYS A 888 -49.70 -30.37 18.74
C CYS A 888 -48.70 -30.61 19.89
N ASP A 889 -48.77 -29.81 20.95
CA ASP A 889 -47.88 -29.91 22.11
C ASP A 889 -48.19 -31.15 23.01
N GLU A 890 -49.22 -31.94 22.69
CA GLU A 890 -49.59 -33.19 23.40
C GLU A 890 -49.71 -34.35 22.40
N ASP A 891 -48.67 -35.17 22.29
CA ASP A 891 -48.73 -36.46 21.59
C ASP A 891 -49.44 -37.52 22.47
N ASP A 892 -50.24 -38.42 21.87
CA ASP A 892 -50.66 -39.65 22.56
C ASP A 892 -49.56 -40.72 22.51
N GLU A 893 -49.63 -41.72 23.41
CA GLU A 893 -48.59 -42.77 23.61
C GLU A 893 -48.26 -43.61 22.35
N GLU A 894 -48.95 -43.38 21.23
CA GLU A 894 -48.72 -44.07 19.95
C GLU A 894 -48.27 -43.13 18.81
N GLY A 895 -47.99 -41.85 19.09
CA GLY A 895 -47.43 -40.91 18.12
C GLY A 895 -48.38 -40.56 16.97
N ARG A 896 -49.71 -40.60 17.20
CA ARG A 896 -50.72 -40.21 16.21
C ARG A 896 -51.20 -38.78 16.47
N PRO A 897 -51.18 -37.88 15.47
CA PRO A 897 -51.55 -36.49 15.70
C PRO A 897 -53.07 -36.36 15.93
N ARG A 898 -53.47 -35.87 17.12
CA ARG A 898 -54.84 -35.38 17.36
C ARG A 898 -54.94 -33.92 16.92
N CYS A 899 -55.47 -33.68 15.72
CA CYS A 899 -55.89 -32.34 15.34
C CYS A 899 -57.06 -31.88 16.23
N LYS A 900 -56.81 -30.96 17.16
CA LYS A 900 -57.84 -30.07 17.68
C LYS A 900 -57.47 -28.65 17.30
N ASP A 901 -58.35 -28.00 16.56
CA ASP A 901 -58.36 -26.56 16.27
C ASP A 901 -58.28 -25.64 17.53
N LYS A 902 -58.06 -26.18 18.73
CA LYS A 902 -58.15 -25.48 20.02
C LYS A 902 -56.85 -24.81 20.51
N CYS A 903 -55.66 -25.22 20.06
CA CYS A 903 -54.42 -24.66 20.61
C CYS A 903 -54.16 -23.19 20.23
N PHE A 904 -54.82 -22.65 19.19
CA PHE A 904 -54.64 -21.25 18.76
C PHE A 904 -55.95 -20.45 18.63
N GLU A 905 -57.12 -21.06 18.85
CA GLU A 905 -58.42 -20.35 18.84
C GLU A 905 -58.77 -19.70 20.18
N GLU A 906 -58.21 -20.18 21.31
CA GLU A 906 -58.60 -19.71 22.65
C GLU A 906 -58.02 -18.33 23.05
N GLU A 907 -57.09 -17.75 22.30
CA GLU A 907 -56.57 -16.38 22.56
C GLU A 907 -57.38 -15.25 21.91
N LYS A 908 -58.43 -15.55 21.14
CA LYS A 908 -59.33 -14.50 20.60
C LYS A 908 -60.31 -13.91 21.61
N VAL A 909 -60.29 -14.35 22.88
CA VAL A 909 -61.15 -13.81 23.95
C VAL A 909 -60.30 -13.47 25.19
N LYS A 910 -59.55 -12.37 25.13
CA LYS A 910 -59.15 -11.53 26.26
C LYS A 910 -58.59 -10.19 25.76
N GLN A 911 -59.44 -9.43 25.07
CA GLN A 911 -59.35 -7.96 25.16
C GLN A 911 -59.81 -7.59 26.56
N THR A 912 -58.87 -7.56 27.52
CA THR A 912 -59.07 -6.87 28.78
C THR A 912 -58.10 -5.71 28.78
N SER A 913 -58.69 -4.52 28.72
CA SER A 913 -58.09 -3.26 29.12
C SER A 913 -57.27 -3.48 30.39
N ILE A 914 -55.94 -3.33 30.29
CA ILE A 914 -55.12 -3.04 31.45
C ILE A 914 -54.80 -1.56 31.34
N GLU A 915 -55.58 -0.79 32.08
CA GLU A 915 -55.21 0.55 32.50
C GLU A 915 -53.85 0.46 33.20
N ILE A 916 -52.86 1.18 32.66
CA ILE A 916 -51.62 1.46 33.37
C ILE A 916 -51.97 2.58 34.36
N SER A 917 -52.15 2.22 35.62
CA SER A 917 -52.20 3.17 36.74
C SER A 917 -50.80 3.26 37.36
N GLU A 918 -50.24 4.47 37.24
CA GLU A 918 -49.15 5.14 37.99
C GLU A 918 -47.86 4.36 38.34
#